data_AF-A0A0G0U5V1-F1
#
_entry.id   AF-A0A0G0U5V1-F1
#
_cell.length_a   1.000
_cell.length_b   1.000
_cell.length_c   1.000
_cell.angle_alpha   90.00
_cell.angle_beta   90.00
_cell.angle_gamma   90.00
#
_symmetry.space_group_name_H-M   'P 1'
#
loop_
_entity.id
_entity.type
_entity.pdbx_description
1 polymer ?
#
loop_
_entity_poly.entity_id
_entity_poly.type
_entity_poly.pdbx_seq_one_letter_code
_entity_poly.pdbx_strand_id
1 'polypeptide(L)'
;MFIQIIFGLLFLALSLVIFTALGFGIIKLLKVSPLSILEKYTLSTVVGLVVFTLLAYILAVFNLRFLMWVIPLAGLVIFFKFRKELFRFNFNYPKKTVIIFLTVLAVGVTGQVVVNAPSGFPYSEGYYFWSSHGHDGIWHVALMEEMKSNVFPFQNPEYAGHKLQNYHFFVDLLMSEMGRLFRFSSFDIYFRFIPVLFSLLLGLGSFIFVRLWSKSFSAGIWAMIFTYFAGSFGYLLTLPRYGNLNGEAIFWVSQTQSVLGNPPHASAFIILTAFLYFFYKYLQNRTNNLFLLTALLGGTVIEFKVYAGTLILGGLLIVGLWEILSKRYFKTLLLFFTTLVAALILYLPNNESSQEFLVWQPWWFIRTMVVVPDRLNWLDMELRRQTYLSEGNIKRVIQLETTALLIFLFGNLGMRFLGFLAVGQYLKGNIFKHPFNLFFLSVTAASFLLPVLFVQKGVAWNVIQYNQYFLLFFGFLAAVSASILIAKIKSSYAKFFFSLIIMVLAVPTQIGLLWQFYSNQPLSKVTFEEVKALESLRENSTENSIILTAPFNKYERDKYYPPVPIYSWYDTGYISAFSGRRTWAADQEQVDIMGYKADSLFEERKLIFGDKSADNINQFLGKYKIDYVYLVWGQKFAADVRDLDLKEIYNSQNVKIYQRVSK
;
A
#
# COMPACT_ATOMS: atom_id res chain seq x y z
N MET A 1 9.57 12.69 -20.95
CA MET A 1 10.37 12.57 -19.71
C MET A 1 10.64 13.91 -19.03
N PHE A 2 11.23 14.91 -19.70
CA PHE A 2 11.56 16.21 -19.09
C PHE A 2 10.37 16.93 -18.43
N ILE A 3 9.22 16.99 -19.12
CA ILE A 3 7.97 17.57 -18.57
C ILE A 3 7.56 16.88 -17.26
N GLN A 4 7.70 15.56 -17.18
CA GLN A 4 7.34 14.79 -15.99
C GLN A 4 8.28 15.05 -14.81
N ILE A 5 9.56 15.33 -15.08
CA ILE A 5 10.50 15.78 -14.05
C ILE A 5 10.06 17.15 -13.50
N ILE A 6 9.68 18.08 -14.37
CA ILE A 6 9.18 19.40 -13.95
C ILE A 6 7.91 19.26 -13.11
N PHE A 7 6.94 18.46 -13.55
CA PHE A 7 5.72 18.22 -12.78
C PHE A 7 5.99 17.50 -11.46
N GLY A 8 6.95 16.58 -11.41
CA GLY A 8 7.38 15.96 -10.17
C GLY A 8 7.99 16.98 -9.18
N LEU A 9 8.85 17.89 -9.66
CA LEU A 9 9.40 18.96 -8.83
C LEU A 9 8.30 19.93 -8.34
N LEU A 10 7.35 20.28 -9.22
CA LEU A 10 6.19 21.09 -8.86
C LEU A 10 5.33 20.39 -7.81
N PHE A 11 5.07 19.09 -7.96
CA PHE A 11 4.34 18.28 -6.99
C PHE A 11 5.02 18.27 -5.62
N LEU A 12 6.35 18.13 -5.57
CA LEU A 12 7.12 18.18 -4.32
C LEU A 12 7.08 19.58 -3.68
N ALA A 13 7.16 20.64 -4.48
CA ALA A 13 7.02 22.01 -3.99
C ALA A 13 5.60 22.28 -3.44
N LEU A 14 4.56 21.78 -4.11
CA LEU A 14 3.18 21.84 -3.61
C LEU A 14 3.01 21.02 -2.33
N SER A 15 3.60 19.82 -2.26
CA SER A 15 3.60 18.99 -1.05
C SER A 15 4.23 19.69 0.14
N LEU A 16 5.29 20.48 -0.08
CA LEU A 16 5.90 21.31 0.96
C LEU A 16 4.91 22.35 1.53
N VAL A 17 4.09 22.95 0.67
CA VAL A 17 3.10 23.95 1.10
C VAL A 17 1.89 23.29 1.76
N ILE A 18 1.32 22.28 1.11
CA ILE A 18 0.04 21.68 1.48
C ILE A 18 0.20 20.73 2.67
N PHE A 19 1.25 19.92 2.69
CA PHE A 19 1.46 18.96 3.77
C PHE A 19 2.42 19.51 4.80
N THR A 20 3.65 19.85 4.41
CA THR A 20 4.68 20.21 5.39
C THR A 20 4.37 21.51 6.13
N ALA A 21 4.01 22.60 5.43
CA ALA A 21 3.77 23.87 6.08
C ALA A 21 2.52 23.81 6.98
N LEU A 22 1.42 23.23 6.49
CA LEU A 22 0.22 23.01 7.31
C LEU A 22 0.51 22.18 8.55
N GLY A 23 1.12 21.00 8.39
CA GLY A 23 1.44 20.15 9.53
C GLY A 23 2.45 20.80 10.50
N PHE A 24 3.37 21.62 9.99
CA PHE A 24 4.29 22.39 10.84
C PHE A 24 3.54 23.43 11.67
N GLY A 25 2.57 24.11 11.07
CA GLY A 25 1.66 25.02 11.75
C GLY A 25 0.92 24.33 12.89
N ILE A 26 0.39 23.12 12.66
CA ILE A 26 -0.31 22.31 13.66
C ILE A 26 0.64 21.89 14.80
N ILE A 27 1.80 21.34 14.47
CA ILE A 27 2.81 20.93 15.46
C ILE A 27 3.26 22.12 16.33
N LYS A 28 3.39 23.30 15.73
CA LYS A 28 3.75 24.53 16.43
C LYS A 28 2.63 25.06 17.32
N LEU A 29 1.38 25.02 16.83
CA LEU A 29 0.20 25.36 17.63
C LEU A 29 0.09 24.46 18.87
N LEU A 30 0.37 23.18 18.69
CA LEU A 30 0.44 22.18 19.75
C LEU A 30 1.71 22.24 20.60
N LYS A 31 2.64 23.19 20.34
CA LYS A 31 3.86 23.40 21.13
C LYS A 31 4.69 22.12 21.33
N VAL A 32 4.77 21.25 20.31
CA VAL A 32 5.50 19.96 20.35
C VAL A 32 7.02 20.13 20.08
N SER A 33 7.50 21.38 20.04
CA SER A 33 8.90 21.78 19.87
C SER A 33 9.76 21.54 21.12
N PRO A 34 11.09 21.39 20.99
CA PRO A 34 11.89 21.52 19.77
C PRO A 34 11.95 20.24 18.93
N LEU A 35 11.95 20.40 17.60
CA LEU A 35 12.21 19.35 16.62
C LEU A 35 13.50 19.67 15.85
N SER A 36 14.31 18.65 15.59
CA SER A 36 15.42 18.74 14.63
C SER A 36 14.90 18.95 13.22
N ILE A 37 15.79 19.33 12.29
CA ILE A 37 15.38 19.65 10.91
C ILE A 37 14.66 18.49 10.21
N LEU A 38 15.19 17.26 10.30
CA LEU A 38 14.57 16.09 9.69
C LEU A 38 13.23 15.74 10.33
N GLU A 39 13.12 15.85 11.65
CA GLU A 39 11.86 15.60 12.37
C GLU A 39 10.81 16.63 11.97
N LYS A 40 11.22 17.90 11.83
CA LYS A 40 10.35 18.99 11.39
C LYS A 40 9.75 18.67 10.02
N TYR A 41 10.57 18.41 9.01
CA TYR A 41 10.05 18.14 7.66
C TYR A 41 9.23 16.84 7.62
N THR A 42 9.76 15.75 8.16
CA THR A 42 9.11 14.43 8.06
C THR A 42 7.79 14.40 8.81
N LEU A 43 7.79 14.74 10.11
CA LEU A 43 6.59 14.63 10.94
C LEU A 43 5.53 15.66 10.54
N SER A 44 5.95 16.86 10.14
CA SER A 44 4.99 17.87 9.64
C SER A 44 4.33 17.41 8.36
N THR A 45 5.08 16.83 7.41
CA THR A 45 4.48 16.30 6.18
C THR A 45 3.50 15.17 6.49
N VAL A 46 3.83 14.23 7.38
CA VAL A 46 2.92 13.13 7.73
C VAL A 46 1.65 13.63 8.42
N VAL A 47 1.78 14.54 9.40
CA VAL A 47 0.61 15.15 10.07
C VAL A 47 -0.23 15.94 9.08
N GLY A 48 0.41 16.73 8.21
CA GLY A 48 -0.28 17.51 7.18
C GLY A 48 -1.01 16.64 6.17
N LEU A 49 -0.43 15.52 5.75
CA LEU A 49 -1.05 14.54 4.86
C LEU A 49 -2.29 13.92 5.52
N VAL A 50 -2.18 13.46 6.77
CA VAL A 50 -3.32 12.89 7.52
C VAL A 50 -4.45 13.91 7.68
N VAL A 51 -4.12 15.15 8.07
CA VAL A 51 -5.11 16.21 8.24
C VAL A 51 -5.74 16.61 6.90
N PHE A 52 -4.95 16.69 5.83
CA PHE A 52 -5.44 16.95 4.48
C PHE A 52 -6.48 15.92 4.05
N THR A 53 -6.18 14.63 4.22
CA THR A 53 -7.10 13.54 3.85
C THR A 53 -8.35 13.55 4.71
N LEU A 54 -8.22 13.76 6.03
CA LEU A 54 -9.38 13.86 6.92
C LEU A 54 -10.29 15.02 6.55
N LEU A 55 -9.72 16.19 6.24
CA LEU A 55 -10.49 17.35 5.82
C LEU A 55 -11.17 17.10 4.47
N ALA A 56 -10.49 16.44 3.53
CA ALA A 56 -11.11 16.03 2.27
C ALA A 56 -12.30 15.11 2.50
N TYR A 57 -12.16 14.11 3.37
CA TYR A 57 -13.25 13.20 3.71
C TYR A 57 -14.42 13.92 4.40
N ILE A 58 -14.15 14.68 5.46
CA ILE A 58 -15.17 15.42 6.21
C ILE A 58 -15.92 16.38 5.27
N LEU A 59 -15.21 17.14 4.44
CA LEU A 59 -15.83 18.05 3.48
C LEU A 59 -16.59 17.30 2.38
N ALA A 60 -16.18 16.08 2.00
CA ALA A 60 -16.95 15.21 1.10
C ALA A 60 -18.30 14.85 1.72
N VAL A 61 -18.32 14.40 2.97
CA VAL A 61 -19.56 14.03 3.67
C VAL A 61 -20.56 15.19 3.73
N PHE A 62 -20.08 16.43 3.89
CA PHE A 62 -20.94 17.62 3.92
C PHE A 62 -21.19 18.26 2.55
N ASN A 63 -20.70 17.67 1.45
CA ASN A 63 -20.76 18.27 0.11
C ASN A 63 -20.13 19.68 0.02
N LEU A 64 -19.04 19.90 0.78
CA LEU A 64 -18.30 21.17 0.88
C LEU A 64 -16.86 21.04 0.37
N ARG A 65 -16.55 20.08 -0.51
CA ARG A 65 -15.18 19.82 -1.01
C ARG A 65 -14.54 20.98 -1.76
N PHE A 66 -15.32 21.95 -2.23
CA PHE A 66 -14.78 23.19 -2.79
C PHE A 66 -13.95 23.98 -1.75
N LEU A 67 -14.22 23.83 -0.45
CA LEU A 67 -13.45 24.45 0.63
C LEU A 67 -12.04 23.87 0.77
N MET A 68 -11.71 22.76 0.11
CA MET A 68 -10.33 22.25 0.07
C MET A 68 -9.35 23.27 -0.53
N TRP A 69 -9.80 24.25 -1.33
CA TRP A 69 -8.95 25.34 -1.80
C TRP A 69 -8.40 26.25 -0.68
N VAL A 70 -9.04 26.26 0.50
CA VAL A 70 -8.54 26.97 1.69
C VAL A 70 -7.22 26.38 2.18
N ILE A 71 -7.00 25.08 1.96
CA ILE A 71 -5.84 24.35 2.47
C ILE A 71 -4.53 24.82 1.81
N PRO A 72 -4.38 24.87 0.48
CA PRO A 72 -3.19 25.46 -0.14
C PRO A 72 -2.95 26.91 0.29
N LEU A 73 -4.01 27.72 0.41
CA LEU A 73 -3.91 29.12 0.83
C LEU A 73 -3.40 29.24 2.27
N ALA A 74 -3.97 28.46 3.20
CA ALA A 74 -3.49 28.38 4.57
C ALA A 74 -2.04 27.86 4.64
N GLY A 75 -1.70 26.87 3.81
CA GLY A 75 -0.34 26.36 3.66
C GLY A 75 0.64 27.46 3.26
N LEU A 76 0.29 28.29 2.26
CA LEU A 76 1.10 29.43 1.84
C LEU A 76 1.26 30.47 2.95
N VAL A 77 0.18 30.84 3.65
CA VAL A 77 0.24 31.80 4.77
C VAL A 77 1.17 31.29 5.86
N ILE A 78 1.05 30.02 6.25
CA ILE A 78 1.89 29.41 7.28
C ILE A 78 3.34 29.30 6.80
N PHE A 79 3.55 28.93 5.53
CA PHE A 79 4.87 28.88 4.91
C PHE A 79 5.55 30.24 4.97
N PHE A 80 4.90 31.32 4.54
CA PHE A 80 5.48 32.67 4.57
C PHE A 80 5.71 33.17 5.99
N LYS A 81 4.76 32.92 6.91
CA LYS A 81 4.88 33.29 8.33
C LYS A 81 6.10 32.62 8.99
N PHE A 82 6.37 31.36 8.66
CA PHE A 82 7.45 30.58 9.27
C PHE A 82 8.60 30.25 8.33
N ARG A 83 8.74 30.95 7.19
CA ARG A 83 9.74 30.67 6.16
C ARG A 83 11.15 30.59 6.72
N LYS A 84 11.51 31.51 7.63
CA LYS A 84 12.83 31.54 8.26
C LYS A 84 13.09 30.27 9.08
N GLU A 85 12.07 29.71 9.74
CA GLU A 85 12.23 28.47 10.52
C GLU A 85 12.20 27.22 9.65
N LEU A 86 11.40 27.22 8.58
CA LEU A 86 11.37 26.12 7.61
C LEU A 86 12.70 26.04 6.86
N PHE A 87 13.21 27.16 6.33
CA PHE A 87 14.48 27.21 5.58
C PHE A 87 15.75 27.18 6.44
N ARG A 88 15.65 27.26 7.78
CA ARG A 88 16.81 27.09 8.67
C ARG A 88 17.30 25.64 8.64
N PHE A 89 18.23 25.36 7.74
CA PHE A 89 18.81 24.04 7.53
C PHE A 89 20.14 23.91 8.26
N ASN A 90 20.11 23.39 9.49
CA ASN A 90 21.33 23.07 10.25
C ASN A 90 21.45 21.55 10.41
N PHE A 91 22.13 20.91 9.46
CA PHE A 91 22.47 19.49 9.54
C PHE A 91 23.93 19.32 9.96
N ASN A 92 24.19 19.53 11.26
CA ASN A 92 25.55 19.56 11.81
C ASN A 92 26.06 18.15 12.14
N TYR A 93 26.46 17.41 11.11
CA TYR A 93 27.12 16.10 11.23
C TYR A 93 28.41 16.06 10.40
N PRO A 94 29.37 15.18 10.73
CA PRO A 94 30.59 15.04 9.93
C PRO A 94 30.27 14.78 8.46
N LYS A 95 31.02 15.41 7.54
CA LYS A 95 30.79 15.32 6.07
C LYS A 95 30.61 13.87 5.59
N LYS A 96 31.43 12.93 6.08
CA LYS A 96 31.33 11.49 5.75
C LYS A 96 29.97 10.90 6.14
N THR A 97 29.47 11.23 7.32
CA THR A 97 28.17 10.77 7.82
C THR A 97 27.01 11.34 7.00
N VAL A 98 27.10 12.62 6.61
CA VAL A 98 26.10 13.25 5.74
C VAL A 98 26.08 12.59 4.37
N ILE A 99 27.24 12.32 3.78
CA ILE A 99 27.34 11.63 2.49
C ILE A 99 26.71 10.23 2.59
N ILE A 100 27.04 9.43 3.61
CA ILE A 100 26.44 8.10 3.80
C ILE A 100 24.91 8.21 3.92
N PHE A 101 24.42 9.14 4.74
CA PHE A 101 22.99 9.35 4.91
C PHE A 101 22.30 9.70 3.58
N LEU A 102 22.85 10.64 2.82
CA LEU A 102 22.28 11.07 1.54
C LEU A 102 22.38 9.96 0.48
N THR A 103 23.46 9.19 0.44
CA THR A 103 23.61 8.05 -0.47
C THR A 103 22.57 6.98 -0.15
N VAL A 104 22.42 6.58 1.11
CA VAL A 104 21.40 5.59 1.53
C VAL A 104 20.00 6.10 1.18
N LEU A 105 19.71 7.37 1.43
CA LEU A 105 18.42 7.97 1.10
C LEU A 105 18.17 7.97 -0.42
N ALA A 106 19.10 8.50 -1.21
CA ALA A 106 18.93 8.65 -2.66
C ALA A 106 18.84 7.29 -3.37
N VAL A 107 19.71 6.34 -3.01
CA VAL A 107 19.69 4.98 -3.58
C VAL A 107 18.43 4.24 -3.14
N GLY A 108 18.01 4.39 -1.88
CA GLY A 108 16.80 3.75 -1.36
C GLY A 108 15.54 4.26 -2.04
N VAL A 109 15.39 5.58 -2.16
CA VAL A 109 14.26 6.21 -2.87
C VAL A 109 14.24 5.79 -4.32
N THR A 110 15.38 5.86 -5.00
CA THR A 110 15.46 5.44 -6.40
C THR A 110 15.08 3.98 -6.53
N GLY A 111 15.65 3.08 -5.73
CA GLY A 111 15.41 1.64 -5.78
C GLY A 111 13.96 1.22 -5.57
N GLN A 112 13.22 1.89 -4.68
CA GLN A 112 11.78 1.60 -4.52
C GLN A 112 10.93 2.20 -5.65
N VAL A 113 11.25 3.41 -6.11
CA VAL A 113 10.44 4.14 -7.10
C VAL A 113 10.56 3.54 -8.50
N VAL A 114 11.75 3.04 -8.87
CA VAL A 114 12.01 2.49 -10.22
C VAL A 114 11.14 1.28 -10.56
N VAL A 115 10.64 0.55 -9.57
CA VAL A 115 9.72 -0.59 -9.77
C VAL A 115 8.29 -0.13 -10.08
N ASN A 116 7.91 1.11 -9.75
CA ASN A 116 6.56 1.64 -10.00
C ASN A 116 6.51 2.59 -11.20
N ALA A 117 7.50 3.49 -11.29
CA ALA A 117 7.50 4.63 -12.21
C ALA A 117 7.27 4.31 -13.71
N PRO A 118 7.74 3.18 -14.26
CA PRO A 118 7.52 2.83 -15.66
C PRO A 118 6.05 2.56 -16.02
N SER A 119 5.24 2.10 -15.05
CA SER A 119 3.84 1.76 -15.34
C SER A 119 2.97 3.00 -15.56
N GLY A 120 1.98 2.91 -16.44
CA GLY A 120 1.11 4.03 -16.77
C GLY A 120 1.84 5.21 -17.43
N PHE A 121 3.01 4.97 -18.03
CA PHE A 121 3.74 5.93 -18.85
C PHE A 121 3.42 5.68 -20.34
N PRO A 122 3.36 6.72 -21.20
CA PRO A 122 3.19 6.53 -22.64
C PRO A 122 4.48 6.01 -23.29
N TYR A 123 4.37 4.87 -23.98
CA TYR A 123 5.41 4.24 -24.81
C TYR A 123 5.03 4.31 -26.30
N SER A 124 5.72 3.57 -27.17
CA SER A 124 5.51 3.63 -28.62
C SER A 124 4.10 3.21 -29.07
N GLU A 125 3.48 2.24 -28.42
CA GLU A 125 2.18 1.67 -28.83
C GLU A 125 1.01 2.02 -27.89
N GLY A 126 1.30 2.67 -26.77
CA GLY A 126 0.30 3.00 -25.76
C GLY A 126 0.88 3.06 -24.35
N TYR A 127 0.02 2.86 -23.36
CA TYR A 127 0.39 2.85 -21.95
C TYR A 127 0.71 1.42 -21.50
N TYR A 128 1.88 1.21 -20.92
CA TYR A 128 2.33 -0.12 -20.50
C TYR A 128 2.26 -0.29 -18.99
N PHE A 129 2.03 -1.53 -18.55
CA PHE A 129 1.91 -1.89 -17.14
C PHE A 129 2.74 -3.14 -16.84
N TRP A 130 3.49 -3.08 -15.74
CA TRP A 130 4.30 -4.19 -15.24
C TRP A 130 3.66 -4.80 -14.00
N SER A 131 3.82 -6.12 -13.83
CA SER A 131 3.33 -6.82 -12.63
C SER A 131 1.83 -6.57 -12.40
N SER A 132 1.38 -6.52 -11.14
CA SER A 132 0.00 -6.24 -10.76
C SER A 132 -0.47 -4.81 -11.08
N HIS A 133 0.38 -3.92 -11.61
CA HIS A 133 -0.03 -2.54 -11.91
C HIS A 133 -1.12 -2.42 -12.97
N GLY A 134 -1.24 -3.41 -13.87
CA GLY A 134 -2.31 -3.43 -14.85
C GLY A 134 -3.69 -3.74 -14.25
N HIS A 135 -3.75 -4.29 -13.03
CA HIS A 135 -4.99 -4.65 -12.35
C HIS A 135 -5.13 -3.78 -11.10
N ASP A 136 -4.39 -4.08 -10.03
CA ASP A 136 -4.41 -3.32 -8.77
C ASP A 136 -4.12 -1.84 -8.98
N GLY A 137 -3.10 -1.52 -9.80
CA GLY A 137 -2.75 -0.13 -10.09
C GLY A 137 -3.85 0.62 -10.86
N ILE A 138 -4.55 -0.09 -11.74
CA ILE A 138 -5.67 0.45 -12.51
C ILE A 138 -6.91 0.64 -11.62
N TRP A 139 -7.19 -0.30 -10.72
CA TRP A 139 -8.24 -0.17 -9.70
C TRP A 139 -8.09 1.13 -8.89
N HIS A 140 -6.89 1.39 -8.38
CA HIS A 140 -6.61 2.62 -7.63
C HIS A 140 -6.80 3.88 -8.49
N VAL A 141 -6.38 3.86 -9.76
CA VAL A 141 -6.60 5.01 -10.66
C VAL A 141 -8.09 5.21 -10.96
N ALA A 142 -8.86 4.12 -11.13
CA ALA A 142 -10.31 4.17 -11.31
C ALA A 142 -11.02 4.80 -10.09
N LEU A 143 -10.63 4.39 -8.88
CA LEU A 143 -11.10 5.01 -7.63
C LEU A 143 -10.75 6.49 -7.57
N MET A 144 -9.52 6.85 -7.95
CA MET A 144 -9.08 8.24 -7.95
C MET A 144 -9.92 9.11 -8.89
N GLU A 145 -10.23 8.63 -10.11
CA GLU A 145 -11.08 9.34 -11.06
C GLU A 145 -12.52 9.45 -10.56
N GLU A 146 -13.10 8.37 -10.03
CA GLU A 146 -14.45 8.38 -9.43
C GLU A 146 -14.53 9.40 -8.28
N MET A 147 -13.54 9.43 -7.39
CA MET A 147 -13.48 10.37 -6.27
C MET A 147 -13.27 11.83 -6.71
N LYS A 148 -12.95 12.14 -7.97
CA LYS A 148 -12.92 13.54 -8.43
C LYS A 148 -14.31 14.14 -8.64
N SER A 149 -15.34 13.33 -8.85
CA SER A 149 -16.72 13.74 -9.17
C SER A 149 -17.49 14.45 -8.03
N ASN A 150 -16.85 14.74 -6.89
CA ASN A 150 -17.40 15.45 -5.71
C ASN A 150 -18.63 14.82 -5.02
N VAL A 151 -19.15 13.68 -5.46
CA VAL A 151 -20.35 13.08 -4.86
C VAL A 151 -19.97 12.11 -3.74
N PHE A 152 -20.39 12.41 -2.49
CA PHE A 152 -20.41 11.46 -1.39
C PHE A 152 -21.83 10.90 -1.20
N PRO A 153 -22.03 9.60 -0.90
CA PRO A 153 -21.00 8.56 -0.77
C PRO A 153 -20.34 8.26 -2.11
N PHE A 154 -19.03 8.00 -2.08
CA PHE A 154 -18.29 7.58 -3.27
C PHE A 154 -18.88 6.27 -3.81
N GLN A 155 -18.96 6.14 -5.14
CA GLN A 155 -19.44 4.91 -5.76
C GLN A 155 -18.29 3.96 -6.09
N ASN A 156 -18.63 2.71 -6.34
CA ASN A 156 -17.70 1.77 -6.95
C ASN A 156 -17.58 2.11 -8.46
N PRO A 157 -16.38 2.44 -8.98
CA PRO A 157 -16.18 2.76 -10.40
C PRO A 157 -16.44 1.58 -11.34
N GLU A 158 -16.45 0.35 -10.81
CA GLU A 158 -16.60 -0.88 -11.57
C GLU A 158 -17.96 -1.53 -11.39
N TYR A 159 -18.80 -0.98 -10.51
CA TYR A 159 -20.13 -1.48 -10.23
C TYR A 159 -21.11 -0.31 -10.05
N ALA A 160 -21.55 0.24 -11.18
CA ALA A 160 -22.40 1.43 -11.22
C ALA A 160 -23.65 1.29 -10.34
N GLY A 161 -24.00 2.39 -9.65
CA GLY A 161 -25.17 2.44 -8.76
C GLY A 161 -24.93 1.92 -7.34
N HIS A 162 -23.73 1.39 -7.04
CA HIS A 162 -23.37 0.90 -5.71
C HIS A 162 -22.35 1.82 -5.03
N LYS A 163 -22.54 2.04 -3.73
CA LYS A 163 -21.60 2.81 -2.90
C LYS A 163 -20.33 1.99 -2.70
N LEU A 164 -19.18 2.64 -2.67
CA LEU A 164 -17.93 2.01 -2.26
C LEU A 164 -18.03 1.57 -0.80
N GLN A 165 -17.81 0.29 -0.54
CA GLN A 165 -17.88 -0.30 0.80
C GLN A 165 -16.78 -1.33 1.04
N ASN A 166 -16.52 -1.63 2.31
CA ASN A 166 -15.54 -2.64 2.76
C ASN A 166 -14.12 -2.42 2.21
N TYR A 167 -13.79 -1.15 1.97
CA TYR A 167 -12.54 -0.73 1.34
C TYR A 167 -11.96 0.51 2.04
N HIS A 168 -10.64 0.53 2.20
CA HIS A 168 -9.89 1.56 2.91
C HIS A 168 -9.33 2.61 1.93
N PHE A 169 -10.17 3.57 1.54
CA PHE A 169 -9.92 4.47 0.41
C PHE A 169 -9.13 5.75 0.74
N PHE A 170 -8.61 5.95 1.95
CA PHE A 170 -8.02 7.24 2.32
C PHE A 170 -6.79 7.62 1.48
N VAL A 171 -6.01 6.64 1.03
CA VAL A 171 -4.89 6.93 0.14
C VAL A 171 -5.39 7.36 -1.24
N ASP A 172 -6.44 6.72 -1.76
CA ASP A 172 -7.04 7.07 -3.06
C ASP A 172 -7.67 8.46 -3.00
N LEU A 173 -8.33 8.79 -1.90
CA LEU A 173 -8.89 10.12 -1.66
C LEU A 173 -7.79 11.20 -1.58
N LEU A 174 -6.69 10.92 -0.87
CA LEU A 174 -5.52 11.80 -0.83
C LEU A 174 -5.00 12.09 -2.24
N MET A 175 -4.81 11.04 -3.04
CA MET A 175 -4.26 11.12 -4.38
C MET A 175 -5.24 11.80 -5.35
N SER A 176 -6.53 11.46 -5.26
CA SER A 176 -7.63 12.06 -6.03
C SER A 176 -7.72 13.57 -5.81
N GLU A 177 -7.63 14.02 -4.55
CA GLU A 177 -7.66 15.44 -4.21
C GLU A 177 -6.48 16.23 -4.77
N MET A 178 -5.28 15.64 -4.78
CA MET A 178 -4.13 16.24 -5.44
C MET A 178 -4.37 16.38 -6.95
N GLY A 179 -4.98 15.38 -7.58
CA GLY A 179 -5.37 15.42 -8.99
C GLY A 179 -6.46 16.47 -9.27
N ARG A 180 -7.48 16.56 -8.41
CA ARG A 180 -8.61 17.48 -8.54
C ARG A 180 -8.20 18.94 -8.39
N LEU A 181 -7.41 19.26 -7.37
CA LEU A 181 -6.98 20.62 -7.08
C LEU A 181 -5.94 21.10 -8.11
N PHE A 182 -4.94 20.28 -8.44
CA PHE A 182 -3.79 20.75 -9.24
C PHE A 182 -3.77 20.24 -10.68
N ARG A 183 -4.79 19.47 -11.10
CA ARG A 183 -4.93 18.90 -12.45
C ARG A 183 -3.76 18.03 -12.87
N PHE A 184 -3.08 17.38 -11.92
CA PHE A 184 -2.12 16.33 -12.25
C PHE A 184 -2.86 15.08 -12.76
N SER A 185 -2.23 14.37 -13.69
CA SER A 185 -2.71 13.06 -14.13
C SER A 185 -2.73 12.07 -12.95
N SER A 186 -3.81 11.30 -12.83
CA SER A 186 -3.90 10.25 -11.81
C SER A 186 -2.82 9.19 -11.98
N PHE A 187 -2.45 8.86 -13.22
CA PHE A 187 -1.34 7.96 -13.50
C PHE A 187 0.00 8.51 -12.98
N ASP A 188 0.26 9.81 -13.14
CA ASP A 188 1.49 10.42 -12.65
C ASP A 188 1.52 10.50 -11.11
N ILE A 189 0.39 10.85 -10.49
CA ILE A 189 0.26 10.85 -9.04
C ILE A 189 0.52 9.45 -8.49
N TYR A 190 -0.16 8.43 -9.02
CA TYR A 190 -0.12 7.06 -8.52
C TYR A 190 1.23 6.38 -8.76
N PHE A 191 1.75 6.38 -10.00
CA PHE A 191 2.94 5.59 -10.34
C PHE A 191 4.26 6.32 -10.08
N ARG A 192 4.27 7.66 -9.99
CA ARG A 192 5.50 8.45 -9.97
C ARG A 192 5.61 9.38 -8.77
N PHE A 193 4.68 10.32 -8.60
CA PHE A 193 4.85 11.41 -7.65
C PHE A 193 4.66 10.99 -6.19
N ILE A 194 3.58 10.27 -5.88
CA ILE A 194 3.33 9.75 -4.53
C ILE A 194 4.35 8.70 -4.12
N PRO A 195 4.76 7.74 -4.97
CA PRO A 195 5.85 6.81 -4.62
C PRO A 195 7.15 7.51 -4.20
N VAL A 196 7.55 8.60 -4.87
CA VAL A 196 8.73 9.39 -4.46
C VAL A 196 8.54 10.00 -3.08
N LEU A 197 7.40 10.65 -2.84
CA LEU A 197 7.09 11.25 -1.54
C LEU A 197 7.02 10.18 -0.43
N PHE A 198 6.36 9.06 -0.70
CA PHE A 198 6.18 7.97 0.25
C PHE A 198 7.50 7.29 0.60
N SER A 199 8.34 7.01 -0.40
CA SER A 199 9.67 6.46 -0.16
C SER A 199 10.51 7.37 0.73
N LEU A 200 10.54 8.68 0.41
CA LEU A 200 11.23 9.69 1.22
C LEU A 200 10.74 9.69 2.67
N LEU A 201 9.41 9.74 2.89
CA LEU A 201 8.83 9.77 4.22
C LEU A 201 9.05 8.46 4.99
N LEU A 202 9.03 7.31 4.31
CA LEU A 202 9.26 6.02 4.93
C LEU A 202 10.70 5.90 5.44
N GLY A 203 11.70 6.19 4.59
CA GLY A 203 13.10 6.14 5.02
C GLY A 203 13.43 7.18 6.10
N LEU A 204 12.98 8.43 5.93
CA LEU A 204 13.18 9.48 6.93
C LEU A 204 12.45 9.18 8.24
N GLY A 205 11.24 8.63 8.17
CA GLY A 205 10.43 8.19 9.32
C GLY A 205 11.13 7.10 10.12
N SER A 206 11.60 6.05 9.43
CA SER A 206 12.42 4.98 10.02
C SER A 206 13.68 5.55 10.69
N PHE A 207 14.39 6.46 10.02
CA PHE A 207 15.58 7.11 10.55
C PHE A 207 15.30 7.87 11.85
N ILE A 208 14.35 8.82 11.82
CA ILE A 208 14.11 9.70 12.97
C ILE A 208 13.55 8.94 14.16
N PHE A 209 12.67 7.96 13.93
CA PHE A 209 12.09 7.15 14.98
C PHE A 209 13.15 6.28 15.66
N VAL A 210 13.91 5.49 14.90
CA VAL A 210 14.92 4.60 15.49
C VAL A 210 16.06 5.40 16.12
N ARG A 211 16.47 6.53 15.52
CA ARG A 211 17.45 7.43 16.15
C ARG A 211 16.96 7.95 17.50
N LEU A 212 15.69 8.36 17.59
CA LEU A 212 15.11 8.83 18.85
C LEU A 212 15.04 7.70 19.89
N TRP A 213 14.53 6.53 19.50
CA TRP A 213 14.31 5.40 20.40
C TRP A 213 15.62 4.81 20.93
N SER A 214 16.59 4.58 20.04
CA SER A 214 17.90 4.01 20.36
C SER A 214 18.92 5.02 20.87
N LYS A 215 18.65 6.33 20.70
CA LYS A 215 19.60 7.43 20.91
C LYS A 215 20.88 7.31 20.07
N SER A 216 20.84 6.61 18.94
CA SER A 216 21.99 6.38 18.05
C SER A 216 21.71 6.85 16.63
N PHE A 217 22.55 7.76 16.13
CA PHE A 217 22.52 8.18 14.72
C PHE A 217 22.82 7.00 13.78
N SER A 218 23.77 6.14 14.16
CA SER A 218 24.12 4.94 13.40
C SER A 218 22.94 3.97 13.29
N ALA A 219 22.21 3.75 14.38
CA ALA A 219 20.99 2.94 14.35
C ALA A 219 19.92 3.56 13.44
N GLY A 220 19.81 4.89 13.39
CA GLY A 220 18.96 5.58 12.42
C GLY A 220 19.34 5.26 10.97
N ILE A 221 20.64 5.34 10.60
CA ILE A 221 21.09 4.95 9.24
C ILE A 221 20.77 3.48 8.96
N TRP A 222 21.07 2.59 9.91
CA TRP A 222 20.76 1.17 9.74
C TRP A 222 19.26 0.90 9.59
N ALA A 223 18.40 1.70 10.24
CA ALA A 223 16.96 1.58 10.08
C ALA A 223 16.52 1.91 8.66
N MET A 224 17.11 2.94 8.04
CA MET A 224 16.89 3.22 6.61
C MET A 224 17.36 2.07 5.74
N ILE A 225 18.55 1.53 6.01
CA ILE A 225 19.13 0.41 5.25
C ILE A 225 18.21 -0.82 5.32
N PHE A 226 17.78 -1.23 6.51
CA PHE A 226 16.89 -2.38 6.68
C PHE A 226 15.48 -2.14 6.13
N THR A 227 15.04 -0.88 6.05
CA THR A 227 13.73 -0.53 5.45
C THR A 227 13.80 -0.60 3.92
N TYR A 228 14.84 -0.04 3.31
CA TYR A 228 14.98 0.05 1.85
C TYR A 228 15.52 -1.22 1.20
N PHE A 229 16.50 -1.86 1.84
CA PHE A 229 17.36 -2.81 1.13
C PHE A 229 17.32 -4.23 1.66
N ALA A 230 16.87 -4.48 2.89
CA ALA A 230 16.85 -5.84 3.39
C ALA A 230 15.77 -6.65 2.66
N GLY A 231 16.16 -7.74 2.02
CA GLY A 231 15.23 -8.71 1.45
C GLY A 231 15.18 -10.00 2.28
N SER A 232 14.41 -10.97 1.79
CA SER A 232 14.40 -12.33 2.32
C SER A 232 15.70 -13.05 1.95
N PHE A 233 15.97 -14.18 2.59
CA PHE A 233 17.00 -15.12 2.14
C PHE A 233 16.51 -16.01 0.98
N GLY A 234 15.46 -15.63 0.26
CA GLY A 234 14.92 -16.42 -0.85
C GLY A 234 15.95 -16.67 -1.96
N TYR A 235 16.89 -15.74 -2.15
CA TYR A 235 17.97 -15.90 -3.12
C TYR A 235 18.89 -17.10 -2.83
N LEU A 236 19.00 -17.55 -1.57
CA LEU A 236 19.77 -18.76 -1.23
C LEU A 236 19.14 -20.03 -1.81
N LEU A 237 17.85 -19.97 -2.15
CA LEU A 237 17.13 -21.05 -2.83
C LEU A 237 17.08 -20.84 -4.34
N THR A 238 16.80 -19.61 -4.80
CA THR A 238 16.64 -19.36 -6.24
C THR A 238 17.97 -19.35 -6.98
N LEU A 239 19.07 -18.96 -6.35
CA LEU A 239 20.38 -18.93 -6.99
C LEU A 239 20.83 -20.33 -7.43
N PRO A 240 20.85 -21.37 -6.56
CA PRO A 240 21.21 -22.71 -6.99
C PRO A 240 20.15 -23.38 -7.88
N ARG A 241 18.87 -23.04 -7.75
CA ARG A 241 17.78 -23.67 -8.54
C ARG A 241 17.60 -23.07 -9.94
N TYR A 242 17.75 -21.76 -10.06
CA TYR A 242 17.35 -20.99 -11.25
C TYR A 242 18.43 -20.02 -11.73
N GLY A 243 19.59 -19.96 -11.08
CA GLY A 243 20.68 -19.07 -11.48
C GLY A 243 20.41 -17.58 -11.28
N ASN A 244 19.45 -17.20 -10.41
CA ASN A 244 19.08 -15.80 -10.19
C ASN A 244 18.91 -15.44 -8.71
N LEU A 245 18.95 -14.14 -8.41
CA LEU A 245 18.85 -13.59 -7.05
C LEU A 245 17.41 -13.27 -6.63
N ASN A 246 16.39 -13.84 -7.29
CA ASN A 246 14.99 -13.54 -7.00
C ASN A 246 14.54 -14.20 -5.68
N GLY A 247 13.22 -14.41 -5.53
CA GLY A 247 12.67 -15.12 -4.37
C GLY A 247 12.22 -14.20 -3.24
N GLU A 248 11.87 -12.94 -3.53
CA GLU A 248 11.32 -12.00 -2.55
C GLU A 248 10.21 -12.66 -1.70
N ALA A 249 9.17 -13.16 -2.37
CA ALA A 249 8.00 -13.77 -1.76
C ALA A 249 8.01 -15.31 -1.82
N ILE A 250 9.19 -15.95 -1.91
CA ILE A 250 9.29 -17.42 -1.93
C ILE A 250 8.74 -18.05 -0.64
N PHE A 251 8.77 -17.27 0.45
CA PHE A 251 8.24 -17.63 1.77
C PHE A 251 6.93 -16.87 2.08
N TRP A 252 6.12 -16.57 1.05
CA TRP A 252 4.85 -15.82 1.07
C TRP A 252 4.92 -14.31 1.36
N VAL A 253 5.86 -13.85 2.18
CA VAL A 253 5.83 -12.45 2.63
C VAL A 253 6.58 -11.55 1.64
N SER A 254 5.85 -10.67 0.94
CA SER A 254 6.48 -9.55 0.21
C SER A 254 7.25 -8.66 1.18
N GLN A 255 8.37 -8.12 0.74
CA GLN A 255 9.34 -7.49 1.62
C GLN A 255 9.16 -5.97 1.63
N THR A 256 9.75 -5.29 2.61
CA THR A 256 9.51 -3.84 2.82
C THR A 256 9.95 -2.95 1.66
N GLN A 257 10.80 -3.42 0.75
CA GLN A 257 11.18 -2.67 -0.44
C GLN A 257 10.03 -2.41 -1.40
N SER A 258 9.11 -3.37 -1.56
CA SER A 258 8.09 -3.40 -2.61
C SER A 258 6.79 -2.83 -2.11
N VAL A 259 6.80 -2.34 -0.86
CA VAL A 259 5.66 -1.74 -0.16
C VAL A 259 4.98 -0.65 -0.99
N LEU A 260 5.72 0.10 -1.82
CA LEU A 260 5.17 1.16 -2.66
C LEU A 260 4.24 0.64 -3.75
N GLY A 261 4.34 -0.64 -4.15
CA GLY A 261 3.37 -1.29 -5.04
C GLY A 261 1.99 -1.44 -4.41
N ASN A 262 1.86 -1.25 -3.09
CA ASN A 262 0.60 -1.16 -2.36
C ASN A 262 0.54 0.19 -1.60
N PRO A 263 0.11 1.29 -2.25
CA PRO A 263 0.05 2.61 -1.62
C PRO A 263 -0.72 2.68 -0.30
N PRO A 264 -1.86 1.96 -0.11
CA PRO A 264 -2.51 1.90 1.19
C PRO A 264 -1.59 1.39 2.30
N HIS A 265 -0.83 0.33 2.00
CA HIS A 265 0.12 -0.22 2.96
C HIS A 265 1.34 0.69 3.20
N ALA A 266 1.90 1.28 2.14
CA ALA A 266 3.01 2.23 2.24
C ALA A 266 2.67 3.48 3.07
N SER A 267 1.50 4.07 2.83
CA SER A 267 1.01 5.22 3.62
C SER A 267 0.80 4.85 5.09
N ALA A 268 0.26 3.65 5.37
CA ALA A 268 0.14 3.15 6.73
C ALA A 268 1.49 2.95 7.43
N PHE A 269 2.53 2.48 6.74
CA PHE A 269 3.90 2.41 7.30
C PHE A 269 4.42 3.80 7.68
N ILE A 270 4.22 4.79 6.81
CA ILE A 270 4.65 6.17 7.04
C ILE A 270 3.94 6.75 8.28
N ILE A 271 2.61 6.63 8.34
CA ILE A 271 1.81 7.09 9.48
C ILE A 271 2.23 6.36 10.76
N LEU A 272 2.47 5.06 10.68
CA LEU A 272 2.93 4.25 11.80
C LEU A 272 4.29 4.71 12.34
N THR A 273 5.27 5.05 11.49
CA THR A 273 6.56 5.58 11.98
C THR A 273 6.41 6.92 12.71
N ALA A 274 5.53 7.81 12.24
CA ALA A 274 5.20 9.06 12.93
C ALA A 274 4.44 8.81 14.24
N PHE A 275 3.48 7.87 14.23
CA PHE A 275 2.78 7.42 15.44
C PHE A 275 3.77 6.90 16.49
N LEU A 276 4.70 6.02 16.11
CA LEU A 276 5.71 5.48 17.02
C LEU A 276 6.60 6.58 17.60
N TYR A 277 6.99 7.58 16.79
CA TYR A 277 7.74 8.74 17.25
C TYR A 277 6.97 9.54 18.31
N PHE A 278 5.72 9.95 18.01
CA PHE A 278 4.92 10.75 18.93
C PHE A 278 4.49 9.96 20.16
N PHE A 279 4.17 8.67 20.01
CA PHE A 279 3.84 7.80 21.13
C PHE A 279 5.04 7.60 22.07
N TYR A 280 6.24 7.41 21.54
CA TYR A 280 7.45 7.37 22.36
C TYR A 280 7.65 8.66 23.15
N LYS A 281 7.50 9.83 22.51
CA LYS A 281 7.54 11.14 23.18
C LYS A 281 6.40 11.32 24.19
N TYR A 282 5.19 10.86 23.87
CA TYR A 282 4.05 10.89 24.78
C TYR A 282 4.36 10.08 26.03
N LEU A 283 4.89 8.88 25.91
CA LEU A 283 5.24 8.06 27.06
C LEU A 283 6.30 8.70 27.96
N GLN A 284 7.20 9.53 27.40
CA GLN A 284 8.20 10.31 28.13
C GLN A 284 7.61 11.53 28.84
N ASN A 285 6.79 12.32 28.15
CA ASN A 285 6.39 13.66 28.61
C ASN A 285 4.94 13.75 29.10
N ARG A 286 4.07 12.83 28.68
CA ARG A 286 2.65 12.69 29.04
C ARG A 286 1.80 13.97 28.83
N THR A 287 2.17 14.79 27.85
CA THR A 287 1.44 16.02 27.54
C THR A 287 0.19 15.73 26.71
N ASN A 288 -0.87 16.53 26.92
CA ASN A 288 -2.12 16.40 26.16
C ASN A 288 -1.92 16.68 24.66
N ASN A 289 -0.95 17.53 24.31
CA ASN A 289 -0.66 17.85 22.92
C ASN A 289 -0.08 16.64 22.16
N LEU A 290 0.79 15.87 22.81
CA LEU A 290 1.29 14.61 22.26
C LEU A 290 0.20 13.54 22.25
N PHE A 291 -0.64 13.50 23.27
CA PHE A 291 -1.82 12.61 23.29
C PHE A 291 -2.71 12.84 22.06
N LEU A 292 -3.05 14.10 21.75
CA LEU A 292 -3.89 14.44 20.60
C LEU A 292 -3.26 14.02 19.27
N LEU A 293 -1.96 14.28 19.06
CA LEU A 293 -1.26 13.84 17.85
C LEU A 293 -1.20 12.32 17.73
N THR A 294 -0.92 11.62 18.83
CA THR A 294 -0.89 10.16 18.84
C THR A 294 -2.27 9.57 18.56
N ALA A 295 -3.34 10.13 19.15
CA ALA A 295 -4.72 9.70 18.90
C ALA A 295 -5.15 9.97 17.45
N LEU A 296 -4.82 11.15 16.90
CA LEU A 296 -5.10 11.51 15.52
C LEU A 296 -4.48 10.53 14.53
N LEU A 297 -3.16 10.27 14.66
CA LEU A 297 -2.46 9.36 13.76
C LEU A 297 -2.92 7.91 13.95
N GLY A 298 -3.08 7.46 15.19
CA GLY A 298 -3.49 6.09 15.50
C GLY A 298 -4.93 5.78 15.09
N GLY A 299 -5.85 6.73 15.23
CA GLY A 299 -7.26 6.54 14.84
C GLY A 299 -7.45 6.57 13.34
N THR A 300 -6.75 7.48 12.66
CA THR A 300 -6.90 7.69 11.21
C THR A 300 -6.26 6.59 10.36
N VAL A 301 -5.21 5.93 10.86
CA VAL A 301 -4.50 4.92 10.08
C VAL A 301 -5.38 3.72 9.68
N ILE A 302 -6.51 3.49 10.38
CA ILE A 302 -7.44 2.39 10.07
C ILE A 302 -7.97 2.46 8.63
N GLU A 303 -8.24 3.68 8.14
CA GLU A 303 -8.76 3.93 6.78
C GLU A 303 -7.67 4.01 5.72
N PHE A 304 -6.40 4.12 6.12
CA PHE A 304 -5.27 3.91 5.20
C PHE A 304 -4.94 2.43 5.08
N LYS A 305 -4.93 1.72 6.21
CA LYS A 305 -4.82 0.25 6.25
C LYS A 305 -5.30 -0.29 7.60
N VAL A 306 -6.34 -1.14 7.55
CA VAL A 306 -6.95 -1.73 8.75
C VAL A 306 -5.91 -2.45 9.64
N TYR A 307 -4.94 -3.14 9.03
CA TYR A 307 -3.90 -3.90 9.73
C TYR A 307 -2.98 -3.06 10.61
N ALA A 308 -2.65 -1.83 10.20
CA ALA A 308 -1.89 -0.92 11.06
C ALA A 308 -2.74 -0.49 12.27
N GLY A 309 -4.01 -0.14 12.03
CA GLY A 309 -4.91 0.35 13.07
C GLY A 309 -5.19 -0.72 14.13
N THR A 310 -5.44 -1.96 13.73
CA THR A 310 -5.67 -3.08 14.65
C THR A 310 -4.43 -3.39 15.50
N LEU A 311 -3.23 -3.36 14.92
CA LEU A 311 -1.98 -3.52 15.68
C LEU A 311 -1.79 -2.40 16.71
N ILE A 312 -2.02 -1.14 16.32
CA ILE A 312 -1.91 0.01 17.23
C ILE A 312 -2.91 -0.12 18.38
N LEU A 313 -4.18 -0.41 18.08
CA LEU A 313 -5.23 -0.55 19.09
C LEU A 313 -4.91 -1.70 20.07
N GLY A 314 -4.51 -2.86 19.56
CA GLY A 314 -4.10 -4.00 20.39
C GLY A 314 -2.91 -3.67 21.30
N GLY A 315 -1.88 -3.02 20.76
CA GLY A 315 -0.71 -2.61 21.55
C GLY A 315 -1.05 -1.54 22.61
N LEU A 316 -1.88 -0.55 22.26
CA LEU A 316 -2.33 0.48 23.21
C LEU A 316 -3.18 -0.12 24.34
N LEU A 317 -4.03 -1.10 24.04
CA LEU A 317 -4.81 -1.81 25.04
C LEU A 317 -3.89 -2.57 26.02
N ILE A 318 -2.94 -3.36 25.50
CA ILE A 318 -1.99 -4.11 26.33
C ILE A 318 -1.22 -3.19 27.27
N VAL A 319 -0.66 -2.10 26.75
CA VAL A 319 0.10 -1.15 27.57
C VAL A 319 -0.79 -0.36 28.51
N GLY A 320 -1.99 0.04 28.07
CA GLY A 320 -2.96 0.73 28.91
C GLY A 320 -3.39 -0.10 30.12
N LEU A 321 -3.75 -1.36 29.91
CA LEU A 321 -4.09 -2.30 30.99
C LEU A 321 -2.89 -2.52 31.91
N TRP A 322 -1.71 -2.74 31.34
CA TRP A 322 -0.50 -2.92 32.13
C TRP A 322 -0.16 -1.69 32.98
N GLU A 323 -0.24 -0.47 32.45
CA GLU A 323 0.00 0.77 33.20
C GLU A 323 -1.05 1.00 34.31
N ILE A 324 -2.30 0.56 34.11
CA ILE A 324 -3.31 0.58 35.17
C ILE A 324 -2.94 -0.40 36.28
N LEU A 325 -2.65 -1.66 35.93
CA LEU A 325 -2.38 -2.71 36.91
C LEU A 325 -1.08 -2.45 37.67
N SER A 326 -0.02 -2.03 36.99
CA SER A 326 1.32 -1.89 37.56
C SER A 326 1.62 -0.49 38.09
N LYS A 327 0.97 0.55 37.56
CA LYS A 327 1.29 1.96 37.89
C LYS A 327 0.07 2.80 38.27
N ARG A 328 -1.15 2.23 38.26
CA ARG A 328 -2.41 2.96 38.48
C ARG A 328 -2.58 4.18 37.56
N TYR A 329 -2.03 4.10 36.34
CA TYR A 329 -2.01 5.20 35.38
C TYR A 329 -2.98 4.96 34.22
N PHE A 330 -4.02 5.79 34.13
CA PHE A 330 -5.15 5.57 33.21
C PHE A 330 -5.01 6.23 31.82
N LYS A 331 -4.14 7.24 31.64
CA LYS A 331 -4.17 8.05 30.42
C LYS A 331 -3.82 7.27 29.15
N THR A 332 -3.07 6.17 29.23
CA THR A 332 -2.80 5.32 28.06
C THR A 332 -3.99 4.48 27.66
N LEU A 333 -4.81 4.02 28.62
CA LEU A 333 -6.08 3.39 28.30
C LEU A 333 -7.09 4.42 27.73
N LEU A 334 -7.08 5.65 28.23
CA LEU A 334 -7.86 6.74 27.62
C LEU A 334 -7.41 7.03 26.18
N LEU A 335 -6.09 6.95 25.91
CA LEU A 335 -5.55 7.07 24.55
C LEU A 335 -6.07 5.93 23.66
N PHE A 336 -6.10 4.69 24.16
CA PHE A 336 -6.73 3.56 23.46
C PHE A 336 -8.18 3.87 23.10
N PHE A 337 -9.03 4.28 24.06
CA PHE A 337 -10.44 4.56 23.78
C PHE A 337 -10.63 5.73 22.81
N THR A 338 -9.84 6.79 22.94
CA THR A 338 -9.92 7.94 22.02
C THR A 338 -9.52 7.53 20.60
N THR A 339 -8.46 6.73 20.47
CA THR A 339 -8.00 6.15 19.20
C THR A 339 -9.06 5.22 18.61
N LEU A 340 -9.67 4.37 19.44
CA LEU A 340 -10.73 3.44 19.03
C LEU A 340 -11.96 4.19 18.52
N VAL A 341 -12.45 5.19 19.26
CA VAL A 341 -13.60 6.00 18.84
C VAL A 341 -13.30 6.72 17.53
N ALA A 342 -12.12 7.33 17.39
CA ALA A 342 -11.70 7.95 16.14
C ALA A 342 -11.67 6.93 14.97
N ALA A 343 -11.11 5.74 15.20
CA ALA A 343 -11.08 4.68 14.20
C ALA A 343 -12.50 4.22 13.81
N LEU A 344 -13.38 3.98 14.78
CA LEU A 344 -14.76 3.53 14.53
C LEU A 344 -15.60 4.59 13.80
N ILE A 345 -15.43 5.88 14.12
CA ILE A 345 -16.10 6.98 13.41
C ILE A 345 -15.73 6.99 11.92
N LEU A 346 -14.48 6.67 11.59
CA LEU A 346 -14.02 6.64 10.20
C LEU A 346 -14.37 5.31 9.50
N TYR A 347 -14.30 4.20 10.23
CA TYR A 347 -14.47 2.85 9.67
C TYR A 347 -15.93 2.45 9.47
N LEU A 348 -16.79 2.64 10.46
CA LEU A 348 -18.17 2.13 10.43
C LEU A 348 -19.04 2.71 9.29
N PRO A 349 -18.96 4.01 8.93
CA PRO A 349 -19.80 4.55 7.84
C PRO A 349 -19.50 3.96 6.46
N ASN A 350 -18.33 3.35 6.27
CA ASN A 350 -17.84 2.88 4.99
C ASN A 350 -17.72 1.34 4.92
N ASN A 351 -18.10 0.62 5.98
CA ASN A 351 -18.07 -0.84 6.02
C ASN A 351 -19.47 -1.39 6.29
N GLU A 352 -19.96 -2.22 5.36
CA GLU A 352 -21.18 -2.98 5.59
C GLU A 352 -20.86 -4.25 6.37
N SER A 353 -21.78 -4.69 7.23
CA SER A 353 -21.65 -5.82 8.16
C SER A 353 -20.77 -6.96 7.62
N SER A 354 -19.51 -6.99 8.03
CA SER A 354 -18.54 -7.95 7.56
C SER A 354 -18.87 -9.33 8.14
N GLN A 355 -19.21 -10.27 7.25
CA GLN A 355 -19.26 -11.68 7.62
C GLN A 355 -17.88 -12.15 8.08
N GLU A 356 -17.84 -13.14 8.99
CA GLU A 356 -16.64 -13.76 9.60
C GLU A 356 -15.32 -13.53 8.83
N PHE A 357 -14.56 -12.51 9.27
CA PHE A 357 -13.39 -12.00 8.55
C PHE A 357 -12.16 -12.93 8.64
N LEU A 358 -11.94 -13.56 9.81
CA LEU A 358 -10.81 -14.46 10.06
C LEU A 358 -11.27 -15.89 10.28
N VAL A 359 -10.63 -16.81 9.59
CA VAL A 359 -10.80 -18.26 9.73
C VAL A 359 -9.59 -18.79 10.50
N TRP A 360 -9.85 -19.54 11.58
CA TRP A 360 -8.80 -20.26 12.31
C TRP A 360 -8.23 -21.39 11.45
N GLN A 361 -7.07 -21.15 10.85
CA GLN A 361 -6.32 -22.13 10.06
C GLN A 361 -4.83 -22.01 10.40
N PRO A 362 -4.43 -22.51 11.58
CA PRO A 362 -3.06 -22.39 12.02
C PRO A 362 -2.12 -23.11 11.06
N TRP A 363 -0.94 -22.54 10.88
CA TRP A 363 0.12 -23.06 10.01
C TRP A 363 -0.19 -23.04 8.51
N TRP A 364 -1.29 -22.43 8.06
CA TRP A 364 -1.66 -22.42 6.64
C TRP A 364 -0.51 -21.92 5.75
N PHE A 365 0.01 -20.72 5.99
CA PHE A 365 1.12 -20.16 5.20
C PHE A 365 2.41 -20.97 5.28
N ILE A 366 2.70 -21.53 6.45
CA ILE A 366 3.90 -22.34 6.67
C ILE A 366 3.81 -23.63 5.86
N ARG A 367 2.64 -24.28 5.85
CA ARG A 367 2.40 -25.51 5.08
C ARG A 367 2.35 -25.23 3.59
N THR A 368 1.60 -24.22 3.16
CA THR A 368 1.52 -23.88 1.73
C THR A 368 2.85 -23.39 1.18
N MET A 369 3.71 -22.78 1.99
CA MET A 369 5.10 -22.48 1.59
C MET A 369 5.82 -23.73 1.13
N VAL A 370 5.67 -24.83 1.88
CA VAL A 370 6.37 -26.10 1.64
C VAL A 370 5.85 -26.80 0.39
N VAL A 371 4.54 -26.79 0.16
CA VAL A 371 3.92 -27.63 -0.88
C VAL A 371 3.67 -26.93 -2.22
N VAL A 372 3.60 -25.60 -2.26
CA VAL A 372 3.26 -24.89 -3.50
C VAL A 372 4.49 -24.80 -4.43
N PRO A 373 4.37 -25.12 -5.74
CA PRO A 373 5.51 -25.24 -6.67
C PRO A 373 6.36 -23.98 -6.85
N ASP A 374 5.76 -22.78 -6.80
CA ASP A 374 6.43 -21.49 -6.98
C ASP A 374 6.96 -20.89 -5.66
N ARG A 375 6.85 -21.63 -4.54
CA ARG A 375 7.33 -21.26 -3.21
C ARG A 375 8.59 -22.06 -2.84
N LEU A 376 8.67 -22.59 -1.61
CA LEU A 376 9.79 -23.43 -1.19
C LEU A 376 9.80 -24.76 -1.94
N ASN A 377 8.62 -25.31 -2.25
CA ASN A 377 8.43 -26.56 -2.98
C ASN A 377 9.33 -27.71 -2.49
N TRP A 378 9.27 -27.99 -1.18
CA TRP A 378 9.97 -29.11 -0.56
C TRP A 378 8.96 -30.23 -0.29
N LEU A 379 8.40 -30.78 -1.36
CA LEU A 379 7.35 -31.80 -1.30
C LEU A 379 7.76 -33.05 -0.50
N ASP A 380 9.04 -33.46 -0.60
CA ASP A 380 9.60 -34.54 0.22
C ASP A 380 9.43 -34.30 1.74
N MET A 381 9.54 -33.06 2.21
CA MET A 381 9.31 -32.73 3.62
C MET A 381 7.85 -32.95 4.03
N GLU A 382 6.90 -32.61 3.17
CA GLU A 382 5.48 -32.86 3.40
C GLU A 382 5.14 -34.36 3.37
N LEU A 383 5.70 -35.11 2.42
CA LEU A 383 5.49 -36.56 2.33
C LEU A 383 6.00 -37.26 3.61
N ARG A 384 7.19 -36.92 4.09
CA ARG A 384 7.72 -37.44 5.37
C ARG A 384 6.82 -37.07 6.54
N ARG A 385 6.29 -35.85 6.57
CA ARG A 385 5.36 -35.41 7.61
C ARG A 385 4.08 -36.26 7.62
N GLN A 386 3.51 -36.54 6.45
CA GLN A 386 2.33 -37.40 6.31
C GLN A 386 2.62 -38.85 6.74
N THR A 387 3.77 -39.42 6.36
CA THR A 387 4.19 -40.75 6.81
C THR A 387 4.34 -40.82 8.33
N TYR A 388 5.02 -39.85 8.94
CA TYR A 388 5.17 -39.82 10.41
C TYR A 388 3.86 -39.58 11.14
N LEU A 389 2.92 -38.85 10.53
CA LEU A 389 1.56 -38.76 11.07
C LEU A 389 0.84 -40.11 11.02
N SER A 390 0.92 -40.85 9.91
CA SER A 390 0.28 -42.17 9.80
C SER A 390 0.90 -43.21 10.74
N GLU A 391 2.19 -43.10 11.05
CA GLU A 391 2.90 -43.96 11.99
C GLU A 391 2.72 -43.55 13.47
N GLY A 392 2.03 -42.43 13.74
CA GLY A 392 1.89 -41.89 15.10
C GLY A 392 3.19 -41.29 15.67
N ASN A 393 4.21 -41.03 14.85
CA ASN A 393 5.51 -40.49 15.25
C ASN A 393 5.48 -38.95 15.42
N ILE A 394 4.77 -38.50 16.46
CA ILE A 394 4.55 -37.07 16.75
C ILE A 394 5.88 -36.30 16.90
N LYS A 395 6.93 -36.92 17.46
CA LYS A 395 8.24 -36.28 17.64
C LYS A 395 8.83 -35.83 16.29
N ARG A 396 8.76 -36.68 15.26
CA ARG A 396 9.24 -36.34 13.92
C ARG A 396 8.35 -35.31 13.24
N VAL A 397 7.03 -35.36 13.47
CA VAL A 397 6.11 -34.32 12.97
C VAL A 397 6.45 -32.95 13.55
N ILE A 398 6.64 -32.85 14.87
CA ILE A 398 7.03 -31.60 15.55
C ILE A 398 8.36 -31.08 14.98
N GLN A 399 9.33 -31.98 14.74
CA GLN A 399 10.61 -31.60 14.13
C GLN A 399 10.42 -30.96 12.73
N LEU A 400 9.58 -31.54 11.88
CA LEU A 400 9.35 -31.04 10.52
C LEU A 400 8.55 -29.73 10.53
N GLU A 401 7.50 -29.63 11.35
CA GLU A 401 6.71 -28.39 11.50
C GLU A 401 7.57 -27.26 12.09
N THR A 402 8.48 -27.57 13.01
CA THR A 402 9.46 -26.60 13.55
C THR A 402 10.45 -26.17 12.48
N THR A 403 10.98 -27.11 11.69
CA THR A 403 11.86 -26.79 10.56
C THR A 403 11.17 -25.84 9.57
N ALA A 404 9.91 -26.13 9.20
CA ALA A 404 9.13 -25.29 8.31
C ALA A 404 8.91 -23.88 8.89
N LEU A 405 8.56 -23.78 10.18
CA LEU A 405 8.42 -22.50 10.87
C LEU A 405 9.73 -21.71 10.88
N LEU A 406 10.88 -22.35 11.15
CA LEU A 406 12.19 -21.69 11.16
C LEU A 406 12.58 -21.21 9.77
N ILE A 407 12.30 -21.98 8.71
CA ILE A 407 12.51 -21.54 7.32
C ILE A 407 11.61 -20.34 7.01
N PHE A 408 10.33 -20.41 7.37
CA PHE A 408 9.41 -19.30 7.17
C PHE A 408 9.87 -18.02 7.90
N LEU A 409 10.30 -18.15 9.16
CA LEU A 409 10.74 -17.03 9.99
C LEU A 409 12.07 -16.44 9.50
N PHE A 410 13.14 -17.22 9.46
CA PHE A 410 14.47 -16.73 9.12
C PHE A 410 14.63 -16.47 7.63
N GLY A 411 13.94 -17.24 6.79
CA GLY A 411 13.85 -17.00 5.36
C GLY A 411 13.25 -15.63 5.05
N ASN A 412 12.12 -15.27 5.67
CA ASN A 412 11.51 -13.95 5.47
C ASN A 412 12.30 -12.81 6.13
N LEU A 413 12.87 -13.03 7.32
CA LEU A 413 13.63 -11.98 8.01
C LEU A 413 14.87 -11.54 7.23
N GLY A 414 15.54 -12.47 6.54
CA GLY A 414 16.87 -12.19 5.99
C GLY A 414 17.79 -11.67 7.10
N MET A 415 18.65 -10.69 6.80
CA MET A 415 19.53 -10.07 7.80
C MET A 415 18.81 -9.33 8.94
N ARG A 416 17.48 -9.14 8.87
CA ARG A 416 16.71 -8.57 9.99
C ARG A 416 16.67 -9.48 11.22
N PHE A 417 17.07 -10.75 11.10
CA PHE A 417 17.17 -11.65 12.26
C PHE A 417 18.12 -11.12 13.35
N LEU A 418 19.07 -10.24 13.01
CA LEU A 418 19.92 -9.55 14.00
C LEU A 418 19.07 -8.84 15.08
N GLY A 419 17.82 -8.49 14.78
CA GLY A 419 16.88 -7.92 15.72
C GLY A 419 16.63 -8.77 16.97
N PHE A 420 16.83 -10.09 16.92
CA PHE A 420 16.72 -10.96 18.10
C PHE A 420 17.68 -10.56 19.22
N LEU A 421 18.84 -9.96 18.92
CA LEU A 421 19.75 -9.44 19.94
C LEU A 421 19.12 -8.30 20.74
N ALA A 422 18.46 -7.34 20.08
CA ALA A 422 17.73 -6.26 20.74
C ALA A 422 16.53 -6.80 21.54
N VAL A 423 15.79 -7.76 20.99
CA VAL A 423 14.69 -8.45 21.71
C VAL A 423 15.22 -9.08 23.01
N GLY A 424 16.31 -9.85 22.93
CA GLY A 424 16.92 -10.48 24.09
C GLY A 424 17.41 -9.48 25.14
N GLN A 425 17.94 -8.33 24.71
CA GLN A 425 18.33 -7.25 25.63
C GLN A 425 17.12 -6.63 26.35
N TYR A 426 16.03 -6.38 25.63
CA TYR A 426 14.81 -5.82 26.22
C TYR A 426 14.14 -6.79 27.19
N LEU A 427 14.09 -8.08 26.85
CA LEU A 427 13.60 -9.13 27.75
C LEU A 427 14.44 -9.23 29.03
N LYS A 428 15.77 -9.26 28.91
CA LYS A 428 16.69 -9.26 30.07
C LYS A 428 16.58 -7.98 30.92
N GLY A 429 16.30 -6.84 30.28
CA GLY A 429 16.09 -5.56 30.95
C GLY A 429 14.74 -5.41 31.66
N ASN A 430 13.92 -6.47 31.71
CA ASN A 430 12.53 -6.47 32.15
C ASN A 430 11.67 -5.50 31.32
N ILE A 431 11.05 -6.04 30.26
CA ILE A 431 10.15 -5.30 29.34
C ILE A 431 9.05 -4.52 30.07
N PHE A 432 8.58 -5.03 31.20
CA PHE A 432 7.52 -4.38 31.98
C PHE A 432 8.04 -3.12 32.68
N LYS A 433 9.33 -2.79 32.71
CA LYS A 433 9.77 -1.47 33.19
C LYS A 433 9.57 -0.37 32.14
N HIS A 434 9.48 -0.74 30.87
CA HIS A 434 9.49 0.20 29.74
C HIS A 434 8.21 0.07 28.90
N PRO A 435 7.19 0.93 29.14
CA PRO A 435 5.89 0.86 28.46
C PRO A 435 6.01 0.80 26.94
N PHE A 436 6.95 1.56 26.37
CA PHE A 436 7.17 1.57 24.92
C PHE A 436 7.71 0.23 24.41
N ASN A 437 8.64 -0.40 25.12
CA ASN A 437 9.18 -1.69 24.70
C ASN A 437 8.12 -2.79 24.80
N LEU A 438 7.25 -2.73 25.82
CA LEU A 438 6.08 -3.60 25.92
C LEU A 438 5.13 -3.41 24.73
N PHE A 439 4.78 -2.17 24.40
CA PHE A 439 3.99 -1.85 23.20
C PHE A 439 4.66 -2.44 21.95
N PHE A 440 5.92 -2.06 21.69
CA PHE A 440 6.62 -2.38 20.46
C PHE A 440 6.77 -3.91 20.27
N LEU A 441 7.15 -4.64 21.32
CA LEU A 441 7.28 -6.10 21.24
C LEU A 441 5.91 -6.79 21.12
N SER A 442 4.85 -6.27 21.76
CA SER A 442 3.51 -6.83 21.63
C SER A 442 2.97 -6.71 20.21
N VAL A 443 3.10 -5.54 19.57
CA VAL A 443 2.68 -5.35 18.17
C VAL A 443 3.56 -6.12 17.20
N THR A 444 4.86 -6.24 17.49
CA THR A 444 5.77 -7.09 16.71
C THR A 444 5.34 -8.56 16.77
N ALA A 445 5.06 -9.09 17.96
CA ALA A 445 4.59 -10.46 18.12
C ALA A 445 3.23 -10.68 17.43
N ALA A 446 2.26 -9.78 17.64
CA ALA A 446 0.94 -9.86 17.01
C ALA A 446 1.04 -9.85 15.47
N SER A 447 1.92 -8.99 14.91
CA SER A 447 2.12 -8.89 13.47
C SER A 447 2.67 -10.17 12.82
N PHE A 448 3.33 -11.05 13.59
CA PHE A 448 3.78 -12.37 13.13
C PHE A 448 2.75 -13.47 13.44
N LEU A 449 2.17 -13.45 14.63
CA LEU A 449 1.30 -14.53 15.11
C LEU A 449 -0.07 -14.53 14.42
N LEU A 450 -0.62 -13.37 14.07
CA LEU A 450 -1.94 -13.30 13.43
C LEU A 450 -1.96 -14.10 12.11
N PRO A 451 -1.03 -13.93 11.15
CA PRO A 451 -1.03 -14.73 9.92
C PRO A 451 -0.61 -16.19 10.13
N VAL A 452 0.17 -16.48 11.17
CA VAL A 452 0.53 -17.88 11.49
C VAL A 452 -0.69 -18.67 11.98
N LEU A 453 -1.66 -18.01 12.59
CA LEU A 453 -2.83 -18.64 13.22
C LEU A 453 -4.12 -18.53 12.39
N PHE A 454 -4.25 -17.48 11.59
CA PHE A 454 -5.49 -17.14 10.88
C PHE A 454 -5.26 -16.86 9.40
N VAL A 455 -6.29 -17.16 8.59
CA VAL A 455 -6.41 -16.71 7.20
C VAL A 455 -7.69 -15.90 7.04
N GLN A 456 -7.76 -15.02 6.05
CA GLN A 456 -9.00 -14.30 5.73
C GLN A 456 -9.86 -15.12 4.78
N LYS A 457 -11.18 -15.10 5.02
CA LYS A 457 -12.17 -15.74 4.14
C LYS A 457 -12.14 -15.07 2.75
N GLY A 458 -12.22 -15.86 1.68
CA GLY A 458 -12.14 -15.38 0.30
C GLY A 458 -10.70 -15.22 -0.20
N VAL A 459 -9.92 -14.32 0.41
CA VAL A 459 -8.54 -14.02 -0.04
C VAL A 459 -7.54 -14.18 1.09
N ALA A 460 -6.93 -15.37 1.19
CA ALA A 460 -5.92 -15.67 2.22
C ALA A 460 -4.75 -14.67 2.20
N TRP A 461 -4.38 -14.16 1.02
CA TRP A 461 -3.26 -13.22 0.82
C TRP A 461 -3.40 -11.90 1.59
N ASN A 462 -4.60 -11.50 2.00
CA ASN A 462 -4.79 -10.23 2.69
C ASN A 462 -4.17 -10.24 4.11
N VAL A 463 -4.30 -11.34 4.87
CA VAL A 463 -3.78 -11.43 6.25
C VAL A 463 -2.24 -11.45 6.29
N ILE A 464 -1.57 -11.97 5.24
CA ILE A 464 -0.09 -12.02 5.22
C ILE A 464 0.54 -10.63 5.29
N GLN A 465 -0.21 -9.57 4.98
CA GLN A 465 0.25 -8.18 5.08
C GLN A 465 0.57 -7.77 6.52
N TYR A 466 0.03 -8.45 7.55
CA TYR A 466 0.52 -8.27 8.93
C TYR A 466 2.01 -8.61 9.06
N ASN A 467 2.50 -9.66 8.38
CA ASN A 467 3.91 -10.02 8.42
C ASN A 467 4.83 -8.95 7.78
N GLN A 468 4.30 -8.07 6.93
CA GLN A 468 5.09 -6.96 6.39
C GLN A 468 5.40 -5.92 7.49
N TYR A 469 4.46 -5.67 8.42
CA TYR A 469 4.75 -4.88 9.64
C TYR A 469 5.76 -5.59 10.54
N PHE A 470 5.68 -6.93 10.66
CA PHE A 470 6.68 -7.72 11.37
C PHE A 470 8.08 -7.48 10.80
N LEU A 471 8.23 -7.52 9.47
CA LEU A 471 9.51 -7.22 8.80
C LEU A 471 9.98 -5.79 9.06
N LEU A 472 9.09 -4.80 9.02
CA LEU A 472 9.45 -3.41 9.34
C LEU A 472 9.96 -3.28 10.79
N PHE A 473 9.23 -3.82 11.77
CA PHE A 473 9.59 -3.76 13.18
C PHE A 473 10.88 -4.51 13.48
N PHE A 474 11.07 -5.71 12.91
CA PHE A 474 12.33 -6.43 13.02
C PHE A 474 13.48 -5.72 12.30
N GLY A 475 13.21 -4.97 11.23
CA GLY A 475 14.18 -4.06 10.62
C GLY A 475 14.67 -2.99 11.61
N PHE A 476 13.77 -2.41 12.40
CA PHE A 476 14.15 -1.44 13.45
C PHE A 476 14.96 -2.07 14.58
N LEU A 477 14.56 -3.27 15.04
CA LEU A 477 15.31 -4.04 16.03
C LEU A 477 16.69 -4.42 15.50
N ALA A 478 16.79 -4.87 14.24
CA ALA A 478 18.04 -5.21 13.58
C ALA A 478 18.95 -4.00 13.44
N ALA A 479 18.40 -2.82 13.18
CA ALA A 479 19.17 -1.59 13.13
C ALA A 479 19.79 -1.21 14.47
N VAL A 480 19.03 -1.37 15.57
CA VAL A 480 19.54 -1.21 16.94
C VAL A 480 20.67 -2.22 17.20
N SER A 481 20.43 -3.50 16.91
CA SER A 481 21.42 -4.57 17.08
C SER A 481 22.69 -4.33 16.28
N ALA A 482 22.59 -4.00 15.00
CA ALA A 482 23.72 -3.72 14.12
C ALA A 482 24.55 -2.55 14.64
N SER A 483 23.88 -1.46 15.07
CA SER A 483 24.57 -0.33 15.69
C SER A 483 25.33 -0.71 16.96
N ILE A 484 24.74 -1.55 17.82
CA ILE A 484 25.38 -2.02 19.06
C ILE A 484 26.60 -2.90 18.74
N LEU A 485 26.46 -3.83 17.81
CA LEU A 485 27.55 -4.74 17.40
C LEU A 485 28.72 -3.97 16.79
N ILE A 486 28.44 -3.04 15.87
CA ILE A 486 29.47 -2.22 15.21
C ILE A 486 30.18 -1.30 16.22
N ALA A 487 29.46 -0.77 17.21
CA ALA A 487 30.06 0.07 18.25
C ALA A 487 31.08 -0.69 19.12
N LYS A 488 30.92 -2.01 19.29
CA LYS A 488 31.85 -2.87 20.05
C LYS A 488 33.13 -3.20 19.30
N ILE A 489 33.14 -3.07 17.97
CA ILE A 489 34.32 -3.34 17.15
C ILE A 489 35.29 -2.16 17.28
N LYS A 490 36.58 -2.40 17.56
CA LYS A 490 37.58 -1.31 17.69
C LYS A 490 38.16 -0.87 16.34
N SER A 491 38.57 -1.84 15.51
CA SER A 491 39.18 -1.59 14.20
C SER A 491 38.18 -1.02 13.18
N SER A 492 38.55 0.06 12.50
CA SER A 492 37.75 0.67 11.43
C SER A 492 37.57 -0.27 10.23
N TYR A 493 38.61 -1.03 9.88
CA TYR A 493 38.54 -2.05 8.82
C TYR A 493 37.55 -3.16 9.19
N ALA A 494 37.61 -3.67 10.42
CA ALA A 494 36.68 -4.69 10.87
C ALA A 494 35.22 -4.18 10.90
N LYS A 495 34.98 -2.91 11.27
CA LYS A 495 33.65 -2.29 11.16
C LYS A 495 33.16 -2.26 9.73
N PHE A 496 34.03 -1.86 8.80
CA PHE A 496 33.71 -1.81 7.38
C PHE A 496 33.36 -3.19 6.84
N PHE A 497 34.20 -4.20 7.07
CA PHE A 497 33.94 -5.58 6.62
C PHE A 497 32.68 -6.16 7.24
N PHE A 498 32.46 -5.96 8.54
CA PHE A 498 31.23 -6.42 9.19
C PHE A 498 29.98 -5.76 8.61
N SER A 499 30.03 -4.44 8.36
CA SER A 499 28.93 -3.72 7.71
C SER A 499 28.72 -4.21 6.28
N LEU A 500 29.80 -4.49 5.54
CA LEU A 500 29.76 -5.03 4.19
C LEU A 500 29.10 -6.42 4.16
N ILE A 501 29.43 -7.30 5.11
CA ILE A 501 28.80 -8.63 5.22
C ILE A 501 27.28 -8.50 5.41
N ILE A 502 26.84 -7.60 6.31
CA ILE A 502 25.41 -7.35 6.50
C ILE A 502 24.78 -6.90 5.17
N MET A 503 25.41 -5.97 4.46
CA MET A 503 24.89 -5.47 3.17
C MET A 503 24.84 -6.55 2.09
N VAL A 504 25.92 -7.33 1.93
CA VAL A 504 26.02 -8.41 0.92
C VAL A 504 24.97 -9.49 1.15
N LEU A 505 24.56 -9.74 2.41
CA LEU A 505 23.52 -10.70 2.73
C LEU A 505 22.09 -10.11 2.74
N ALA A 506 21.96 -8.80 2.96
CA ALA A 506 20.66 -8.13 3.03
C ALA A 506 20.11 -7.74 1.63
N VAL A 507 20.99 -7.30 0.73
CA VAL A 507 20.64 -6.66 -0.55
C VAL A 507 20.28 -7.62 -1.72
N PRO A 508 20.79 -8.87 -1.84
CA PRO A 508 20.68 -9.64 -3.08
C PRO A 508 19.27 -9.76 -3.66
N THR A 509 18.26 -10.01 -2.83
CA THR A 509 16.86 -10.09 -3.27
C THR A 509 16.33 -8.79 -3.89
N GLN A 510 16.86 -7.62 -3.50
CA GLN A 510 16.53 -6.35 -4.15
C GLN A 510 17.08 -6.27 -5.56
N ILE A 511 18.33 -6.69 -5.72
CA ILE A 511 18.99 -6.74 -7.02
C ILE A 511 18.23 -7.73 -7.91
N GLY A 512 17.84 -8.89 -7.36
CA GLY A 512 16.98 -9.85 -8.04
C GLY A 512 15.64 -9.25 -8.46
N LEU A 513 14.93 -8.56 -7.57
CA LEU A 513 13.66 -7.90 -7.88
C LEU A 513 13.81 -6.89 -9.02
N LEU A 514 14.81 -6.00 -8.94
CA LEU A 514 15.07 -5.01 -9.99
C LEU A 514 15.45 -5.68 -11.31
N TRP A 515 16.32 -6.69 -11.25
CA TRP A 515 16.69 -7.47 -12.43
C TRP A 515 15.46 -8.13 -13.05
N GLN A 516 14.63 -8.81 -12.26
CA GLN A 516 13.41 -9.46 -12.72
C GLN A 516 12.45 -8.45 -13.35
N PHE A 517 12.24 -7.31 -12.69
CA PHE A 517 11.32 -6.28 -13.15
C PHE A 517 11.73 -5.71 -14.52
N TYR A 518 13.02 -5.41 -14.71
CA TYR A 518 13.54 -4.82 -15.95
C TYR A 518 13.90 -5.85 -17.02
N SER A 519 14.14 -7.11 -16.67
CA SER A 519 14.35 -8.19 -17.65
C SER A 519 13.03 -8.70 -18.23
N ASN A 520 11.93 -8.56 -17.48
CA ASN A 520 10.60 -8.93 -17.93
C ASN A 520 10.02 -7.85 -18.85
N GLN A 521 9.35 -8.29 -19.91
CA GLN A 521 8.52 -7.39 -20.72
C GLN A 521 7.33 -6.87 -19.88
N PRO A 522 6.80 -5.67 -20.18
CA PRO A 522 5.53 -5.23 -19.61
C PRO A 522 4.46 -6.29 -19.84
N LEU A 523 3.63 -6.56 -18.84
CA LEU A 523 2.64 -7.63 -18.90
C LEU A 523 1.44 -7.23 -19.76
N SER A 524 0.98 -5.99 -19.63
CA SER A 524 -0.20 -5.51 -20.33
C SER A 524 -0.04 -4.09 -20.89
N LYS A 525 -0.86 -3.77 -21.89
CA LYS A 525 -0.93 -2.44 -22.52
C LYS A 525 -2.35 -1.97 -22.80
N VAL A 526 -2.55 -0.65 -22.77
CA VAL A 526 -3.71 0.04 -23.36
C VAL A 526 -3.22 0.79 -24.58
N THR A 527 -3.76 0.52 -25.76
CA THR A 527 -3.26 1.16 -27.00
C THR A 527 -3.64 2.64 -27.08
N PHE A 528 -2.89 3.44 -27.84
CA PHE A 528 -3.28 4.84 -28.07
C PHE A 528 -4.65 5.01 -28.75
N GLU A 529 -5.07 4.01 -29.51
CA GLU A 529 -6.40 3.98 -30.13
C GLU A 529 -7.49 3.85 -29.07
N GLU A 530 -7.32 2.94 -28.11
CA GLU A 530 -8.21 2.82 -26.93
C GLU A 530 -8.18 4.07 -26.06
N VAL A 531 -7.01 4.66 -25.80
CA VAL A 531 -6.90 5.90 -25.02
C VAL A 531 -7.69 7.03 -25.68
N LYS A 532 -7.53 7.24 -27.00
CA LYS A 532 -8.30 8.27 -27.73
C LYS A 532 -9.80 8.00 -27.70
N ALA A 533 -10.21 6.74 -27.80
CA ALA A 533 -11.62 6.36 -27.70
C ALA A 533 -12.19 6.68 -26.30
N LEU A 534 -11.44 6.36 -25.24
CA LEU A 534 -11.84 6.62 -23.85
C LEU A 534 -11.81 8.12 -23.50
N GLU A 535 -10.90 8.89 -24.11
CA GLU A 535 -10.89 10.36 -24.03
C GLU A 535 -12.13 10.94 -24.73
N SER A 536 -12.46 10.47 -25.93
CA SER A 536 -13.68 10.85 -26.64
C SER A 536 -14.93 10.48 -25.84
N LEU A 537 -14.95 9.30 -25.21
CA LEU A 537 -16.04 8.89 -24.33
C LEU A 537 -16.20 9.86 -23.15
N ARG A 538 -15.10 10.24 -22.49
CA ARG A 538 -15.11 11.21 -21.39
C ARG A 538 -15.66 12.56 -21.84
N GLU A 539 -15.24 13.05 -23.00
CA GLU A 539 -15.67 14.35 -23.53
C GLU A 539 -17.15 14.38 -23.93
N ASN A 540 -17.67 13.27 -24.43
CA ASN A 540 -19.03 13.16 -24.96
C ASN A 540 -20.05 12.58 -23.94
N SER A 541 -19.67 12.39 -22.69
CA SER A 541 -20.53 11.79 -21.64
C SER A 541 -20.50 12.58 -20.34
N THR A 542 -21.50 12.34 -19.49
CA THR A 542 -21.57 12.94 -18.15
C THR A 542 -20.85 12.07 -17.12
N GLU A 543 -20.43 12.62 -15.99
CA GLU A 543 -19.75 11.85 -14.92
C GLU A 543 -20.58 10.68 -14.37
N ASN A 544 -21.91 10.74 -14.50
CA ASN A 544 -22.81 9.68 -14.06
C ASN A 544 -23.12 8.63 -15.14
N SER A 545 -22.55 8.77 -16.34
CA SER A 545 -22.82 7.85 -17.44
C SER A 545 -22.32 6.43 -17.14
N ILE A 546 -23.14 5.44 -17.49
CA ILE A 546 -22.88 4.01 -17.25
C ILE A 546 -22.42 3.34 -18.55
N ILE A 547 -21.26 2.70 -18.49
CA ILE A 547 -20.66 2.00 -19.63
C ILE A 547 -20.86 0.50 -19.49
N LEU A 548 -21.46 -0.12 -20.50
CA LEU A 548 -21.48 -1.57 -20.68
C LEU A 548 -20.26 -2.03 -21.48
N THR A 549 -19.65 -3.12 -21.05
CA THR A 549 -18.46 -3.72 -21.66
C THR A 549 -18.73 -5.19 -21.95
N ALA A 550 -17.99 -5.74 -22.92
CA ALA A 550 -18.07 -7.18 -23.20
C ALA A 550 -17.58 -8.02 -22.00
N PRO A 551 -18.12 -9.23 -21.79
CA PRO A 551 -17.64 -10.12 -20.75
C PRO A 551 -16.15 -10.45 -20.91
N PHE A 552 -15.40 -10.43 -19.81
CA PHE A 552 -14.01 -10.84 -19.79
C PHE A 552 -13.86 -12.33 -20.18
N ASN A 553 -12.91 -12.62 -21.06
CA ASN A 553 -12.57 -13.97 -21.48
C ASN A 553 -11.13 -14.32 -21.07
N LYS A 554 -10.98 -15.09 -19.99
CA LYS A 554 -9.68 -15.50 -19.43
C LYS A 554 -8.77 -16.27 -20.40
N TYR A 555 -9.33 -16.84 -21.47
CA TYR A 555 -8.57 -17.60 -22.48
C TYR A 555 -8.03 -16.72 -23.61
N GLU A 556 -8.44 -15.44 -23.70
CA GLU A 556 -7.96 -14.56 -24.77
C GLU A 556 -6.52 -14.11 -24.58
N ARG A 557 -6.04 -14.00 -23.34
CA ARG A 557 -4.64 -13.68 -23.06
C ARG A 557 -3.66 -14.62 -23.76
N ASP A 558 -4.03 -15.89 -23.91
CA ASP A 558 -3.15 -16.94 -24.45
C ASP A 558 -2.92 -16.77 -25.97
N LYS A 559 -3.67 -15.86 -26.62
CA LYS A 559 -3.50 -15.50 -28.03
C LYS A 559 -2.41 -14.45 -28.25
N TYR A 560 -1.89 -13.85 -27.19
CA TYR A 560 -0.98 -12.70 -27.27
C TYR A 560 0.34 -12.99 -26.57
N TYR A 561 1.41 -12.40 -27.09
CA TYR A 561 2.66 -12.27 -26.36
C TYR A 561 2.67 -10.92 -25.61
N PRO A 562 3.27 -10.85 -24.41
CA PRO A 562 3.43 -9.59 -23.69
C PRO A 562 4.08 -8.49 -24.56
N PRO A 563 3.65 -7.22 -24.43
CA PRO A 563 2.53 -6.75 -23.62
C PRO A 563 1.17 -7.15 -24.22
N VAL A 564 0.38 -7.87 -23.42
CA VAL A 564 -0.96 -8.33 -23.79
C VAL A 564 -1.93 -7.14 -23.75
N PRO A 565 -2.88 -7.00 -24.68
CA PRO A 565 -3.94 -6.01 -24.54
C PRO A 565 -4.65 -6.13 -23.17
N ILE A 566 -4.81 -5.02 -22.46
CA ILE A 566 -5.24 -5.06 -21.05
C ILE A 566 -6.60 -5.74 -20.87
N TYR A 567 -7.51 -5.56 -21.82
CA TYR A 567 -8.85 -6.13 -21.82
C TYR A 567 -8.86 -7.68 -21.83
N SER A 568 -7.79 -8.30 -22.37
CA SER A 568 -7.67 -9.76 -22.43
C SER A 568 -6.75 -10.32 -21.35
N TRP A 569 -5.92 -9.48 -20.72
CA TRP A 569 -4.97 -9.89 -19.68
C TRP A 569 -5.65 -10.24 -18.35
N TYR A 570 -6.55 -9.38 -17.87
CA TYR A 570 -7.33 -9.56 -16.65
C TYR A 570 -8.67 -8.82 -16.77
N ASP A 571 -9.68 -9.15 -15.96
CA ASP A 571 -10.88 -8.30 -15.83
C ASP A 571 -10.47 -7.06 -15.03
N THR A 572 -10.52 -5.87 -15.62
CA THR A 572 -9.94 -4.65 -15.01
C THR A 572 -10.86 -3.45 -15.18
N GLY A 573 -10.84 -2.51 -14.24
CA GLY A 573 -11.48 -1.20 -14.40
C GLY A 573 -10.75 -0.20 -15.29
N TYR A 574 -9.99 -0.63 -16.30
CA TYR A 574 -9.19 0.29 -17.12
C TYR A 574 -10.05 1.33 -17.85
N ILE A 575 -11.26 0.95 -18.24
CA ILE A 575 -12.22 1.87 -18.86
C ILE A 575 -12.57 2.99 -17.89
N SER A 576 -12.85 2.67 -16.62
CA SER A 576 -13.12 3.66 -15.57
C SER A 576 -11.89 4.52 -15.26
N ALA A 577 -10.69 3.92 -15.24
CA ALA A 577 -9.43 4.63 -14.99
C ALA A 577 -9.08 5.67 -16.07
N PHE A 578 -9.35 5.39 -17.35
CA PHE A 578 -9.02 6.31 -18.45
C PHE A 578 -10.16 7.27 -18.81
N SER A 579 -11.42 6.83 -18.72
CA SER A 579 -12.57 7.67 -19.06
C SER A 579 -13.11 8.48 -17.87
N GLY A 580 -12.84 8.06 -16.64
CA GLY A 580 -13.46 8.65 -15.44
C GLY A 580 -14.98 8.47 -15.43
N ARG A 581 -15.47 7.35 -15.96
CA ARG A 581 -16.88 6.96 -16.01
C ARG A 581 -17.06 5.58 -15.40
N ARG A 582 -18.25 5.28 -14.90
CA ARG A 582 -18.50 4.00 -14.22
C ARG A 582 -18.81 2.92 -15.25
N THR A 583 -18.27 1.73 -15.03
CA THR A 583 -18.75 0.55 -15.76
C THR A 583 -19.93 -0.08 -15.01
N TRP A 584 -20.84 -0.70 -15.76
CA TRP A 584 -22.01 -1.35 -15.18
C TRP A 584 -21.64 -2.49 -14.23
N ALA A 585 -20.78 -3.40 -14.71
CA ALA A 585 -20.14 -4.44 -13.93
C ALA A 585 -18.82 -4.81 -14.63
N ALA A 586 -17.69 -4.59 -13.98
CA ALA A 586 -16.35 -4.99 -14.42
C ALA A 586 -15.51 -5.43 -13.20
N ASP A 587 -14.34 -6.00 -13.45
CA ASP A 587 -13.38 -6.40 -12.42
C ASP A 587 -14.05 -7.20 -11.29
N GLN A 588 -14.48 -8.42 -11.64
CA GLN A 588 -15.18 -9.30 -10.73
C GLN A 588 -14.39 -9.54 -9.43
N GLU A 589 -13.06 -9.58 -9.48
CA GLU A 589 -12.24 -9.80 -8.29
C GLU A 589 -12.38 -8.66 -7.27
N GLN A 590 -12.29 -7.39 -7.70
CA GLN A 590 -12.47 -6.27 -6.77
C GLN A 590 -13.88 -6.25 -6.19
N VAL A 591 -14.89 -6.50 -7.02
CA VAL A 591 -16.30 -6.59 -6.60
C VAL A 591 -16.50 -7.69 -5.55
N ASP A 592 -15.91 -8.87 -5.75
CA ASP A 592 -16.02 -9.99 -4.81
C ASP A 592 -15.27 -9.72 -3.49
N ILE A 593 -14.08 -9.10 -3.56
CA ILE A 593 -13.27 -8.75 -2.38
C ILE A 593 -14.03 -7.77 -1.46
N MET A 594 -14.78 -6.83 -2.05
CA MET A 594 -15.61 -5.88 -1.30
C MET A 594 -16.93 -6.50 -0.78
N GLY A 595 -17.22 -7.75 -1.14
CA GLY A 595 -18.35 -8.51 -0.62
C GLY A 595 -19.70 -8.20 -1.27
N TYR A 596 -19.71 -7.63 -2.49
CA TYR A 596 -20.96 -7.48 -3.23
C TYR A 596 -21.45 -8.83 -3.74
N LYS A 597 -22.77 -9.03 -3.79
CA LYS A 597 -23.39 -10.21 -4.42
C LYS A 597 -23.66 -9.92 -5.89
N ALA A 598 -22.64 -9.98 -6.73
CA ALA A 598 -22.71 -9.58 -8.14
C ALA A 598 -22.61 -10.73 -9.16
N ASP A 599 -22.44 -11.99 -8.71
CA ASP A 599 -22.28 -13.16 -9.59
C ASP A 599 -23.37 -13.26 -10.66
N SER A 600 -24.64 -13.04 -10.28
CA SER A 600 -25.77 -13.09 -11.21
C SER A 600 -25.70 -12.02 -12.29
N LEU A 601 -25.10 -10.86 -12.01
CA LEU A 601 -24.95 -9.77 -12.98
C LEU A 601 -23.86 -10.08 -13.99
N PHE A 602 -22.74 -10.67 -13.55
CA PHE A 602 -21.69 -11.11 -14.47
C PHE A 602 -22.18 -12.21 -15.42
N GLU A 603 -23.06 -13.10 -14.94
CA GLU A 603 -23.74 -14.08 -15.80
C GLU A 603 -24.78 -13.43 -16.73
N GLU A 604 -25.60 -12.48 -16.24
CA GLU A 604 -26.54 -11.72 -17.09
C GLU A 604 -25.79 -10.96 -18.21
N ARG A 605 -24.59 -10.42 -17.92
CA ARG A 605 -23.68 -9.82 -18.91
C ARG A 605 -23.32 -10.80 -20.01
N LYS A 606 -22.94 -12.04 -19.66
CA LYS A 606 -22.56 -13.07 -20.63
C LYS A 606 -23.74 -13.47 -21.50
N LEU A 607 -24.91 -13.66 -20.87
CA LEU A 607 -26.13 -14.03 -21.56
C LEU A 607 -26.55 -12.96 -22.58
N ILE A 608 -26.53 -11.68 -22.19
CA ILE A 608 -27.02 -10.61 -23.07
C ILE A 608 -26.10 -10.37 -24.28
N PHE A 609 -24.79 -10.56 -24.12
CA PHE A 609 -23.85 -10.50 -25.25
C PHE A 609 -23.99 -11.69 -26.21
N GLY A 610 -24.44 -12.84 -25.71
CA GLY A 610 -24.72 -14.04 -26.51
C GLY A 610 -26.14 -14.12 -27.08
N ASP A 611 -27.04 -13.22 -26.68
CA ASP A 611 -28.43 -13.21 -27.14
C ASP A 611 -28.54 -12.71 -28.59
N LYS A 612 -29.41 -13.37 -29.37
CA LYS A 612 -29.73 -13.00 -30.75
C LYS A 612 -30.97 -12.11 -30.86
N SER A 613 -31.75 -11.99 -29.78
CA SER A 613 -32.94 -11.15 -29.70
C SER A 613 -32.57 -9.70 -29.41
N ALA A 614 -32.75 -8.82 -30.39
CA ALA A 614 -32.54 -7.38 -30.23
C ALA A 614 -33.45 -6.79 -29.12
N ASP A 615 -34.68 -7.28 -28.99
CA ASP A 615 -35.64 -6.82 -27.97
C ASP A 615 -35.14 -7.10 -26.55
N ASN A 616 -34.59 -8.30 -26.30
CA ASN A 616 -34.04 -8.65 -24.99
C ASN A 616 -32.84 -7.74 -24.64
N ILE A 617 -31.96 -7.51 -25.62
CA ILE A 617 -30.79 -6.64 -25.45
C ILE A 617 -31.24 -5.19 -25.16
N ASN A 618 -32.18 -4.65 -25.94
CA ASN A 618 -32.70 -3.30 -25.74
C ASN A 618 -33.42 -3.16 -24.37
N GLN A 619 -34.17 -4.19 -23.95
CA GLN A 619 -34.77 -4.23 -22.62
C GLN A 619 -33.72 -4.23 -21.51
N PHE A 620 -32.63 -4.99 -21.66
CA PHE A 620 -31.50 -5.00 -20.72
C PHE A 620 -30.83 -3.62 -20.64
N LEU A 621 -30.51 -3.01 -21.79
CA LEU A 621 -29.92 -1.67 -21.87
C LEU A 621 -30.85 -0.64 -21.17
N GLY A 622 -32.16 -0.80 -21.36
CA GLY A 622 -33.25 -0.12 -20.67
C GLY A 622 -33.21 -0.23 -19.16
N LYS A 623 -33.35 -1.47 -18.67
CA LYS A 623 -33.43 -1.85 -17.27
C LYS A 623 -32.26 -1.30 -16.45
N TYR A 624 -31.04 -1.40 -16.98
CA TYR A 624 -29.82 -0.99 -16.29
C TYR A 624 -29.36 0.43 -16.61
N LYS A 625 -30.14 1.19 -17.39
CA LYS A 625 -29.83 2.58 -17.77
C LYS A 625 -28.43 2.70 -18.38
N ILE A 626 -28.09 1.79 -19.27
CA ILE A 626 -26.81 1.83 -19.98
C ILE A 626 -26.82 3.04 -20.91
N ASP A 627 -25.82 3.91 -20.79
CA ASP A 627 -25.68 5.10 -21.64
C ASP A 627 -24.78 4.81 -22.83
N TYR A 628 -23.71 4.03 -22.62
CA TYR A 628 -22.73 3.71 -23.65
C TYR A 628 -22.34 2.23 -23.64
N VAL A 629 -22.01 1.70 -24.81
CA VAL A 629 -21.39 0.39 -24.98
C VAL A 629 -20.00 0.58 -25.56
N TYR A 630 -18.99 0.05 -24.88
CA TYR A 630 -17.59 0.08 -25.30
C TYR A 630 -17.14 -1.32 -25.69
N LEU A 631 -16.72 -1.49 -26.96
CA LEU A 631 -16.27 -2.76 -27.53
C LEU A 631 -14.89 -2.62 -28.15
N VAL A 632 -14.05 -3.62 -27.94
CA VAL A 632 -12.67 -3.62 -28.45
C VAL A 632 -12.30 -4.92 -29.17
N TRP A 633 -11.32 -4.84 -30.07
CA TRP A 633 -10.66 -5.99 -30.69
C TRP A 633 -11.60 -7.05 -31.27
N GLY A 634 -12.68 -6.61 -31.93
CA GLY A 634 -13.65 -7.48 -32.58
C GLY A 634 -14.76 -8.03 -31.67
N GLN A 635 -14.80 -7.61 -30.40
CA GLN A 635 -15.96 -7.84 -29.53
C GLN A 635 -17.25 -7.30 -30.16
N LYS A 636 -18.34 -8.05 -30.01
CA LYS A 636 -19.65 -7.74 -30.57
C LYS A 636 -20.76 -8.47 -29.81
N PHE A 637 -21.98 -7.97 -29.95
CA PHE A 637 -23.19 -8.74 -29.63
C PHE A 637 -23.38 -9.86 -30.66
N ALA A 638 -24.10 -10.91 -30.26
CA ALA A 638 -24.55 -11.94 -31.20
C ALA A 638 -25.66 -11.43 -32.13
N ALA A 639 -26.51 -10.52 -31.66
CA ALA A 639 -27.47 -9.78 -32.49
C ALA A 639 -26.77 -8.70 -33.36
N ASP A 640 -27.43 -8.29 -34.44
CA ASP A 640 -26.96 -7.18 -35.27
C ASP A 640 -27.14 -5.85 -34.52
N VAL A 641 -26.06 -5.08 -34.39
CA VAL A 641 -26.07 -3.80 -33.66
C VAL A 641 -27.04 -2.79 -34.30
N ARG A 642 -27.35 -2.93 -35.60
CA ARG A 642 -28.32 -2.07 -36.31
C ARG A 642 -29.75 -2.23 -35.80
N ASP A 643 -30.06 -3.37 -35.20
CA ASP A 643 -31.38 -3.66 -34.62
C ASP A 643 -31.47 -3.21 -33.14
N LEU A 644 -30.33 -2.81 -32.56
CA LEU A 644 -30.24 -2.32 -31.19
C LEU A 644 -30.51 -0.81 -31.13
N ASP A 645 -30.95 -0.34 -29.96
CA ASP A 645 -31.16 1.08 -29.64
C ASP A 645 -29.83 1.79 -29.38
N LEU A 646 -28.88 1.62 -30.30
CA LEU A 646 -27.49 2.03 -30.19
C LEU A 646 -27.08 2.81 -31.45
N LYS A 647 -26.48 3.98 -31.24
CA LYS A 647 -25.88 4.82 -32.28
C LYS A 647 -24.37 4.81 -32.14
N GLU A 648 -23.66 4.43 -33.20
CA GLU A 648 -22.19 4.53 -33.23
C GLU A 648 -21.75 6.00 -33.12
N ILE A 649 -20.88 6.30 -32.15
CA ILE A 649 -20.31 7.64 -31.93
C ILE A 649 -18.79 7.69 -32.06
N TYR A 650 -18.13 6.54 -32.04
CA TYR A 650 -16.70 6.41 -32.28
C TYR A 650 -16.42 5.05 -32.93
N ASN A 651 -15.56 5.04 -33.95
CA ASN A 651 -15.19 3.84 -34.67
C ASN A 651 -13.75 3.97 -35.17
N SER A 652 -12.94 2.99 -34.79
CA SER A 652 -11.58 2.81 -35.23
C SER A 652 -11.32 1.32 -35.48
N GLN A 653 -10.13 0.96 -35.95
CA GLN A 653 -9.81 -0.43 -36.33
C GLN A 653 -10.08 -1.44 -35.21
N ASN A 654 -9.77 -1.09 -33.96
CA ASN A 654 -9.84 -1.96 -32.80
C ASN A 654 -10.82 -1.49 -31.72
N VAL A 655 -11.52 -0.36 -31.89
CA VAL A 655 -12.41 0.19 -30.84
C VAL A 655 -13.69 0.74 -31.44
N LYS A 656 -14.82 0.42 -30.82
CA LYS A 656 -16.13 0.96 -31.16
C LYS A 656 -16.85 1.43 -29.91
N ILE A 657 -17.48 2.59 -30.01
CA ILE A 657 -18.33 3.14 -28.95
C ILE A 657 -19.70 3.42 -29.52
N TYR A 658 -20.72 2.90 -28.84
CA TYR A 658 -22.11 3.17 -29.13
C TYR A 658 -22.74 3.96 -27.99
N GLN A 659 -23.51 4.98 -28.33
CA GLN A 659 -24.38 5.69 -27.42
C GLN A 659 -25.78 5.12 -27.52
N ARG A 660 -26.43 4.86 -26.39
CA ARG A 660 -27.82 4.45 -26.37
C ARG A 660 -28.72 5.61 -26.82
N VAL A 661 -29.65 5.33 -27.73
CA VAL A 661 -30.68 6.27 -28.16
C VAL A 661 -32.02 5.79 -27.62
N SER A 662 -32.79 6.64 -26.93
CA SER A 662 -34.16 6.27 -26.59
C SER A 662 -35.01 6.35 -27.85
N LYS A 663 -35.66 5.24 -28.24
CA LYS A 663 -36.79 5.29 -29.16
C LYS A 663 -38.03 5.83 -28.47
#